data_AF-A0A2A4TVQ3-F1
#
_entry.id   AF-A0A2A4TVQ3-F1
#
_cell.length_a   1.000
_cell.length_b   1.000
_cell.length_c   1.000
_cell.angle_alpha   90.00
_cell.angle_beta   90.00
_cell.angle_gamma   90.00
#
_symmetry.space_group_name_H-M   'P 1'
#
loop_
_entity.id
_entity.type
_entity.pdbx_description
1 polymer ?
#
loop_
_entity_poly.entity_id
_entity_poly.type
_entity_poly.pdbx_seq_one_letter_code
_entity_poly.pdbx_strand_id
1 'polypeptide(L)'
;MREILFLLLMLGTGAEAAQTNRGVLEGFYGRPWSWSARRSMVRWMGKNGFNLFVLAPKDDWAHRLRWRDPLTREYFEGLSSLMAEAKIAGVRVAWGLQPRGAGWEKGIEVRAAVNKIVGVVDHGVDEIVLAFDDLEPNRKHFLFANRVREALMARTDRPLQWTFVPAVYWGEGVGGKYWEDLKRDLHPSFRVAWTGPQILSRSISERDALVFSKRAERSVVMGDNFPVQDRLIDGGRLFLGPVSGREGGAIGVHTAWVSNATPLAEASKASLYSVGEFLRDPDAYDPCAVMRRSAHRLGGKRAANRLGIFIRENAASWLAGGADPGCGKRLADVLRPYRPGRDASEVLKRLREAAQLPTRLRQDLRFQPALRRELAPWLRKFGDEATAAAAAVELFNEGVSQRRKALLERRFRLSKHRADNNRAIVADQEITRFLSRLDAYKRGEQPQSVVPLNERLRAAAAGEIGSPLLSVALGQYEGLARHELVPWLEALEMEVGRVRARLERRRGLSDRRWRWKIRWGFLPLIASKTLMDAHFAEAEKGWVARPQQARVPFILKIWLLWRSWTQPQSLTARLWGSLARYGQTGDASDLKRVFNELSVLPLVMRERHRGRIPVEVLPWIDRVGDYGLLGLKSIRLAALYRQGIGAHWVERRDWALLRERVASGNGLEMALETKHHLDAFGRWALTPAADRSARLDLTLPVNPADVL
;
A
#
# COMPACT_ATOMS: atom_id res chain seq x y z
N MET A 1 7.59 -47.00 23.28
CA MET A 1 7.86 -46.69 24.70
C MET A 1 8.67 -45.40 24.91
N ARG A 2 9.83 -45.18 24.26
CA ARG A 2 10.61 -43.93 24.39
C ARG A 2 9.88 -42.65 23.96
N GLU A 3 9.03 -42.71 22.92
CA GLU A 3 8.22 -41.57 22.48
C GLU A 3 7.06 -41.25 23.43
N ILE A 4 6.48 -42.28 24.08
CA ILE A 4 5.44 -42.13 25.10
C ILE A 4 6.03 -41.60 26.41
N LEU A 5 7.25 -42.04 26.76
CA LEU A 5 7.99 -41.54 27.92
C LEU A 5 8.37 -40.06 27.76
N PHE A 6 8.68 -39.61 26.54
CA PHE A 6 8.97 -38.20 26.23
C PHE A 6 7.71 -37.31 26.34
N LEU A 7 6.56 -37.79 25.89
CA LEU A 7 5.26 -37.13 26.08
C LEU A 7 4.87 -37.02 27.56
N LEU A 8 5.12 -38.07 28.35
CA LEU A 8 4.87 -38.08 29.79
C LEU A 8 5.85 -37.18 30.59
N LEU A 9 7.10 -37.05 30.14
CA LEU A 9 8.09 -36.13 30.73
C LEU A 9 7.75 -34.65 30.46
N MET A 10 7.11 -34.33 29.33
CA MET A 10 6.61 -32.98 29.05
C MET A 10 5.34 -32.63 29.84
N LEU A 11 4.58 -33.64 30.29
CA LEU A 11 3.40 -33.49 31.15
C LEU A 11 3.76 -33.47 32.65
N GLY A 12 5.00 -33.81 33.02
CA GLY A 12 5.44 -34.10 34.38
C GLY A 12 6.22 -33.01 35.11
N THR A 13 6.26 -31.78 34.61
CA THR A 13 6.73 -30.62 35.41
C THR A 13 5.65 -29.56 35.39
N GLY A 14 5.02 -29.33 36.54
CA GLY A 14 4.05 -28.26 36.77
C GLY A 14 4.72 -26.88 36.73
N ALA A 15 5.29 -26.50 35.59
CA ALA A 15 5.32 -25.11 35.22
C ALA A 15 3.90 -24.78 34.76
N GLU A 16 3.22 -23.86 35.43
CA GLU A 16 2.11 -23.14 34.79
C GLU A 16 2.55 -22.82 33.35
N ALA A 17 1.84 -23.34 32.34
CA ALA A 17 2.16 -23.05 30.96
C ALA A 17 2.22 -21.52 30.81
N ALA A 18 3.44 -20.97 30.66
CA ALA A 18 3.64 -19.54 30.69
C ALA A 18 2.73 -18.91 29.64
N GLN A 19 1.81 -18.05 30.09
CA GLN A 19 0.78 -17.50 29.22
C GLN A 19 1.43 -16.78 28.02
N THR A 20 1.02 -17.14 26.80
CA THR A 20 1.49 -16.48 25.57
C THR A 20 1.24 -14.97 25.64
N ASN A 21 2.28 -14.17 25.42
CA ASN A 21 2.13 -12.72 25.37
C ASN A 21 1.25 -12.32 24.17
N ARG A 22 0.30 -11.43 24.39
CA ARG A 22 -0.63 -10.93 23.36
C ARG A 22 -0.21 -9.53 23.00
N GLY A 23 0.22 -9.32 21.77
CA GLY A 23 0.83 -8.05 21.39
C GLY A 23 0.35 -7.43 20.10
N VAL A 24 0.74 -6.17 19.95
CA VAL A 24 0.51 -5.34 18.77
C VAL A 24 1.87 -4.90 18.23
N LEU A 25 2.08 -5.10 16.94
CA LEU A 25 3.29 -4.73 16.22
C LEU A 25 3.00 -3.49 15.35
N GLU A 26 3.74 -2.40 15.57
CA GLU A 26 3.86 -1.30 14.61
C GLU A 26 4.95 -1.68 13.60
N GLY A 27 4.65 -2.57 12.66
CA GLY A 27 5.63 -3.17 11.72
C GLY A 27 5.30 -3.00 10.24
N PHE A 28 4.35 -2.12 9.93
CA PHE A 28 3.87 -1.85 8.58
C PHE A 28 4.76 -0.87 7.81
N TYR A 29 4.66 -0.90 6.48
CA TYR A 29 5.21 0.15 5.61
C TYR A 29 4.30 1.38 5.56
N GLY A 30 4.89 2.55 5.28
CA GLY A 30 4.20 3.84 5.30
C GLY A 30 4.51 4.65 6.55
N ARG A 31 3.86 5.82 6.65
CA ARG A 31 4.14 6.80 7.71
C ARG A 31 3.99 6.15 9.11
N PRO A 32 5.06 6.16 9.94
CA PRO A 32 4.98 5.67 11.31
C PRO A 32 3.92 6.42 12.13
N TRP A 33 3.40 5.78 13.16
CA TRP A 33 2.46 6.44 14.06
C TRP A 33 3.13 7.59 14.81
N SER A 34 2.35 8.65 15.08
CA SER A 34 2.82 9.69 16.00
C SER A 34 2.96 9.13 17.43
N TRP A 35 3.80 9.74 18.26
CA TRP A 35 3.91 9.40 19.68
C TRP A 35 2.56 9.45 20.42
N SER A 36 1.68 10.39 20.06
CA SER A 36 0.32 10.47 20.63
C SER A 36 -0.55 9.26 20.26
N ALA A 37 -0.42 8.76 19.04
CA ALA A 37 -1.14 7.58 18.57
C ALA A 37 -0.59 6.30 19.22
N ARG A 38 0.74 6.18 19.40
CA ARG A 38 1.37 5.08 20.15
C ARG A 38 0.87 5.00 21.59
N ARG A 39 0.82 6.12 22.31
CA ARG A 39 0.24 6.18 23.67
C ARG A 39 -1.25 5.83 23.69
N SER A 40 -2.02 6.33 22.72
CA SER A 40 -3.44 5.95 22.55
C SER A 40 -3.61 4.44 22.35
N MET A 41 -2.74 3.83 21.53
CA MET A 41 -2.73 2.39 21.30
C MET A 41 -2.39 1.61 22.57
N VAL A 42 -1.31 1.99 23.27
CA VAL A 42 -0.88 1.32 24.51
C VAL A 42 -1.95 1.39 25.62
N ARG A 43 -2.60 2.55 25.82
CA ARG A 43 -3.75 2.63 26.74
C ARG A 43 -4.89 1.71 26.34
N TRP A 44 -5.16 1.63 25.05
CA TRP A 44 -6.19 0.74 24.54
C TRP A 44 -5.79 -0.72 24.71
N MET A 45 -4.53 -1.08 24.49
CA MET A 45 -4.00 -2.43 24.66
C MET A 45 -4.23 -2.97 26.07
N GLY A 46 -3.81 -2.23 27.11
CA GLY A 46 -4.01 -2.64 28.49
C GLY A 46 -5.49 -2.88 28.85
N LYS A 47 -6.39 -2.04 28.35
CA LYS A 47 -7.85 -2.19 28.55
C LYS A 47 -8.47 -3.37 27.80
N ASN A 48 -7.79 -3.92 26.82
CA ASN A 48 -8.28 -5.00 25.97
C ASN A 48 -7.39 -6.26 26.06
N GLY A 49 -6.65 -6.40 27.15
CA GLY A 49 -5.92 -7.63 27.50
C GLY A 49 -4.63 -7.87 26.72
N PHE A 50 -4.14 -6.90 25.96
CA PHE A 50 -2.81 -6.95 25.32
C PHE A 50 -1.74 -6.50 26.32
N ASN A 51 -0.58 -7.15 26.28
CA ASN A 51 0.52 -6.92 27.23
C ASN A 51 1.89 -6.68 26.57
N LEU A 52 1.99 -6.67 25.24
CA LEU A 52 3.25 -6.44 24.52
C LEU A 52 3.07 -5.51 23.32
N PHE A 53 3.77 -4.37 23.30
CA PHE A 53 3.83 -3.46 22.15
C PHE A 53 5.21 -3.53 21.49
N VAL A 54 5.25 -3.91 20.21
CA VAL A 54 6.50 -3.97 19.43
C VAL A 54 6.62 -2.74 18.54
N LEU A 55 7.59 -1.87 18.86
CA LEU A 55 7.90 -0.67 18.10
C LEU A 55 8.97 -0.98 17.03
N ALA A 56 8.53 -1.33 15.81
CA ALA A 56 9.41 -1.64 14.69
C ALA A 56 8.92 -1.08 13.32
N PRO A 57 8.53 0.21 13.22
CA PRO A 57 7.95 0.76 11.99
C PRO A 57 8.94 0.77 10.83
N LYS A 58 8.54 0.22 9.67
CA LYS A 58 9.44 -0.04 8.54
C LYS A 58 9.99 1.20 7.86
N ASP A 59 9.27 2.32 7.89
CA ASP A 59 9.72 3.61 7.31
C ASP A 59 10.22 4.58 8.39
N ASP A 60 10.50 4.11 9.61
CA ASP A 60 11.13 4.92 10.65
C ASP A 60 12.65 4.97 10.49
N TRP A 61 13.20 6.16 10.69
CA TRP A 61 14.63 6.40 10.55
C TRP A 61 15.42 5.73 11.67
N ALA A 62 14.88 5.74 12.90
CA ALA A 62 15.57 5.21 14.07
C ALA A 62 15.67 3.68 14.02
N HIS A 63 14.57 3.03 13.62
CA HIS A 63 14.48 1.58 13.44
C HIS A 63 15.32 1.07 12.26
N ARG A 64 15.21 1.70 11.07
CA ARG A 64 15.69 1.11 9.80
C ARG A 64 16.51 2.04 8.91
N LEU A 65 16.00 3.23 8.56
CA LEU A 65 16.59 4.02 7.46
C LEU A 65 17.96 4.62 7.83
N ARG A 66 18.10 5.08 9.07
CA ARG A 66 19.30 5.69 9.66
C ARG A 66 19.64 4.97 10.97
N TRP A 67 19.67 3.64 10.90
CA TRP A 67 19.79 2.79 12.08
C TRP A 67 21.10 2.99 12.85
N ARG A 68 22.16 3.52 12.20
CA ARG A 68 23.45 3.85 12.83
C ARG A 68 23.43 5.15 13.64
N ASP A 69 22.58 6.11 13.25
CA ASP A 69 22.61 7.46 13.79
C ASP A 69 22.06 7.50 15.21
N PRO A 70 22.65 8.29 16.13
CA PRO A 70 22.15 8.37 17.50
C PRO A 70 20.69 8.86 17.54
N LEU A 71 19.95 8.41 18.55
CA LEU A 71 18.60 8.89 18.80
C LEU A 71 18.63 10.34 19.27
N THR A 72 17.66 11.14 18.84
CA THR A 72 17.56 12.54 19.25
C THR A 72 16.88 12.68 20.61
N ARG A 73 17.04 13.84 21.24
CA ARG A 73 16.36 14.18 22.49
C ARG A 73 14.84 14.04 22.36
N GLU A 74 14.26 14.51 21.25
CA GLU A 74 12.81 14.43 20.98
C GLU A 74 12.34 12.98 20.85
N TYR A 75 13.19 12.09 20.34
CA TYR A 75 12.88 10.65 20.29
C TYR A 75 12.82 10.08 21.71
N PHE A 76 13.80 10.39 22.57
CA PHE A 76 13.83 9.93 23.96
C PHE A 76 12.67 10.50 24.79
N GLU A 77 12.28 11.76 24.59
CA GLU A 77 11.10 12.36 25.24
C GLU A 77 9.81 11.63 24.84
N GLY A 78 9.68 11.31 23.55
CA GLY A 78 8.57 10.52 23.03
C GLY A 78 8.56 9.08 23.57
N LEU A 79 9.73 8.43 23.62
CA LEU A 79 9.89 7.09 24.17
C LEU A 79 9.58 7.06 25.67
N SER A 80 10.12 7.98 26.46
CA SER A 80 9.85 8.09 27.90
C SER A 80 8.36 8.25 28.18
N SER A 81 7.71 9.11 27.40
CA SER A 81 6.26 9.32 27.48
C SER A 81 5.47 8.05 27.13
N LEU A 82 5.93 7.27 26.15
CA LEU A 82 5.35 5.98 25.79
C LEU A 82 5.55 4.95 26.91
N MET A 83 6.75 4.86 27.48
CA MET A 83 7.09 3.93 28.55
C MET A 83 6.31 4.21 29.84
N ALA A 84 6.12 5.48 30.20
CA ALA A 84 5.28 5.86 31.34
C ALA A 84 3.82 5.41 31.16
N GLU A 85 3.27 5.63 29.96
CA GLU A 85 1.92 5.16 29.60
C GLU A 85 1.82 3.62 29.60
N ALA A 86 2.85 2.95 29.08
CA ALA A 86 2.92 1.49 29.00
C ALA A 86 2.97 0.85 30.38
N LYS A 87 3.73 1.43 31.31
CA LYS A 87 3.75 1.03 32.72
C LYS A 87 2.36 1.13 33.37
N ILE A 88 1.65 2.24 33.17
CA ILE A 88 0.28 2.43 33.69
C ILE A 88 -0.69 1.41 33.08
N ALA A 89 -0.54 1.11 31.78
CA ALA A 89 -1.40 0.18 31.07
C ALA A 89 -1.05 -1.31 31.30
N GLY A 90 0.04 -1.63 32.00
CA GLY A 90 0.52 -3.01 32.15
C GLY A 90 1.01 -3.62 30.83
N VAL A 91 1.54 -2.79 29.92
CA VAL A 91 2.03 -3.19 28.60
C VAL A 91 3.54 -3.07 28.57
N ARG A 92 4.23 -4.15 28.20
CA ARG A 92 5.68 -4.15 27.94
C ARG A 92 5.96 -3.57 26.55
N VAL A 93 7.12 -2.95 26.38
CA VAL A 93 7.52 -2.35 25.10
C VAL A 93 8.79 -3.03 24.61
N ALA A 94 8.70 -3.63 23.43
CA ALA A 94 9.84 -4.13 22.68
C ALA A 94 10.27 -3.10 21.64
N TRP A 95 11.58 -2.88 21.50
CA TRP A 95 12.14 -1.93 20.55
C TRP A 95 12.89 -2.65 19.43
N GLY A 96 12.52 -2.35 18.19
CA GLY A 96 13.12 -2.96 17.02
C GLY A 96 14.31 -2.17 16.48
N LEU A 97 15.34 -2.89 16.06
CA LEU A 97 16.40 -2.40 15.16
C LEU A 97 16.44 -3.30 13.92
N GLN A 98 16.43 -2.72 12.72
CA GLN A 98 16.66 -3.44 11.47
C GLN A 98 17.97 -2.98 10.83
N PRO A 99 19.12 -3.62 11.15
CA PRO A 99 20.41 -3.22 10.61
C PRO A 99 20.51 -3.53 9.11
N ARG A 100 20.59 -2.49 8.28
CA ARG A 100 20.75 -2.60 6.81
C ARG A 100 22.14 -2.16 6.33
N GLY A 101 22.58 -2.72 5.21
CA GLY A 101 23.82 -2.36 4.55
C GLY A 101 24.77 -3.55 4.44
N ALA A 102 26.07 -3.32 4.56
CA ALA A 102 27.10 -4.35 4.64
C ALA A 102 27.99 -4.09 5.87
N GLY A 103 28.96 -4.95 6.13
CA GLY A 103 29.96 -4.73 7.17
C GLY A 103 29.55 -5.17 8.58
N TRP A 104 28.53 -6.02 8.72
CA TRP A 104 28.09 -6.56 10.04
C TRP A 104 29.21 -7.27 10.81
N GLU A 105 30.26 -7.75 10.13
CA GLU A 105 31.46 -8.29 10.77
C GLU A 105 32.35 -7.23 11.45
N LYS A 106 32.18 -5.94 11.10
CA LYS A 106 33.02 -4.84 11.58
C LYS A 106 32.55 -4.37 12.95
N GLY A 107 33.50 -4.17 13.87
CA GLY A 107 33.20 -3.69 15.23
C GLY A 107 32.53 -2.32 15.28
N ILE A 108 32.69 -1.48 14.25
CA ILE A 108 32.03 -0.16 14.18
C ILE A 108 30.51 -0.27 14.11
N GLU A 109 30.00 -1.27 13.39
CA GLU A 109 28.55 -1.50 13.24
C GLU A 109 27.94 -2.00 14.56
N VAL A 110 28.65 -2.91 15.23
CA VAL A 110 28.26 -3.40 16.56
C VAL A 110 28.22 -2.25 17.56
N ARG A 111 29.25 -1.39 17.59
CA ARG A 111 29.29 -0.21 18.47
C ARG A 111 28.13 0.76 18.19
N ALA A 112 27.81 1.03 16.92
CA ALA A 112 26.70 1.89 16.56
C ALA A 112 25.36 1.33 17.05
N ALA A 113 25.11 0.03 16.84
CA ALA A 113 23.92 -0.64 17.36
C ALA A 113 23.86 -0.59 18.90
N VAL A 114 24.94 -0.96 19.59
CA VAL A 114 24.99 -0.99 21.06
C VAL A 114 24.78 0.41 21.64
N ASN A 115 25.46 1.44 21.13
CA ASN A 115 25.30 2.81 21.62
C ASN A 115 23.85 3.30 21.48
N LYS A 116 23.18 2.95 20.38
CA LYS A 116 21.76 3.25 20.20
C LYS A 116 20.87 2.46 21.17
N ILE A 117 21.12 1.15 21.29
CA ILE A 117 20.26 0.26 22.09
C ILE A 117 20.38 0.56 23.59
N VAL A 118 21.59 0.85 24.11
CA VAL A 118 21.77 1.29 25.51
C VAL A 118 20.84 2.46 25.83
N GLY A 119 20.78 3.45 24.94
CA GLY A 119 19.89 4.60 25.12
C GLY A 119 18.42 4.20 25.28
N VAL A 120 17.89 3.23 24.52
CA VAL A 120 16.48 2.83 24.68
C VAL A 120 16.26 1.96 25.93
N VAL A 121 17.24 1.13 26.30
CA VAL A 121 17.21 0.29 27.51
C VAL A 121 17.22 1.15 28.77
N ASP A 122 18.03 2.21 28.81
CA ASP A 122 18.08 3.15 29.93
C ASP A 122 16.74 3.88 30.12
N HIS A 123 15.96 4.04 29.05
CA HIS A 123 14.61 4.59 29.09
C HIS A 123 13.52 3.54 29.39
N GLY A 124 13.89 2.30 29.72
CA GLY A 124 13.01 1.29 30.28
C GLY A 124 12.54 0.19 29.33
N VAL A 125 13.01 0.17 28.08
CA VAL A 125 12.75 -0.95 27.16
C VAL A 125 13.37 -2.24 27.72
N ASP A 126 12.59 -3.32 27.76
CA ASP A 126 13.01 -4.62 28.33
C ASP A 126 13.14 -5.74 27.29
N GLU A 127 12.79 -5.47 26.02
CA GLU A 127 12.90 -6.41 24.92
C GLU A 127 13.51 -5.74 23.69
N ILE A 128 14.55 -6.35 23.13
CA ILE A 128 15.20 -5.92 21.89
C ILE A 128 14.85 -6.88 20.77
N VAL A 129 14.32 -6.33 19.68
CA VAL A 129 14.03 -7.06 18.44
C VAL A 129 15.10 -6.70 17.40
N LEU A 130 15.94 -7.66 17.04
CA LEU A 130 16.89 -7.52 15.94
C LEU A 130 16.28 -8.13 14.69
N ALA A 131 15.89 -7.27 13.76
CA ALA A 131 15.15 -7.67 12.57
C ALA A 131 16.04 -7.74 11.33
N PHE A 132 15.98 -8.85 10.61
CA PHE A 132 16.67 -9.08 9.34
C PHE A 132 15.70 -9.55 8.25
N ASP A 133 14.39 -9.34 8.46
CA ASP A 133 13.37 -9.51 7.43
C ASP A 133 13.67 -8.61 6.22
N ASP A 134 13.23 -9.04 5.04
CA ASP A 134 13.43 -8.33 3.77
C ASP A 134 14.91 -8.07 3.41
N LEU A 135 15.83 -8.89 3.94
CA LEU A 135 17.24 -8.95 3.57
C LEU A 135 17.58 -10.32 2.98
N GLU A 136 18.64 -10.40 2.19
CA GLU A 136 19.15 -11.68 1.69
C GLU A 136 19.67 -12.55 2.85
N PRO A 137 19.35 -13.86 2.89
CA PRO A 137 19.79 -14.73 3.98
C PRO A 137 21.33 -14.78 4.10
N ASN A 138 21.85 -14.42 5.28
CA ASN A 138 23.28 -14.37 5.52
C ASN A 138 23.63 -14.77 6.96
N ARG A 139 24.58 -15.71 7.12
CA ARG A 139 25.10 -16.14 8.43
C ARG A 139 25.63 -14.99 9.28
N LYS A 140 26.14 -13.91 8.65
CA LYS A 140 26.66 -12.72 9.34
C LYS A 140 25.61 -12.04 10.22
N HIS A 141 24.31 -12.22 9.93
CA HIS A 141 23.24 -11.67 10.77
C HIS A 141 23.29 -12.24 12.20
N PHE A 142 23.56 -13.54 12.34
CA PHE A 142 23.62 -14.23 13.63
C PHE A 142 24.83 -13.78 14.44
N LEU A 143 26.00 -13.73 13.79
CA LEU A 143 27.25 -13.29 14.42
C LEU A 143 27.14 -11.84 14.90
N PHE A 144 26.51 -10.97 14.11
CA PHE A 144 26.24 -9.60 14.52
C PHE A 144 25.28 -9.52 15.70
N ALA A 145 24.16 -10.27 15.65
CA ALA A 145 23.19 -10.30 16.74
C ALA A 145 23.82 -10.76 18.07
N ASN A 146 24.66 -11.80 18.04
CA ASN A 146 25.39 -12.27 19.21
C ASN A 146 26.33 -11.19 19.76
N ARG A 147 27.14 -10.57 18.89
CA ARG A 147 28.10 -9.53 19.31
C ARG A 147 27.40 -8.30 19.88
N VAL A 148 26.27 -7.88 19.31
CA VAL A 148 25.45 -6.78 19.85
C VAL A 148 24.90 -7.16 21.22
N ARG A 149 24.39 -8.39 21.37
CA ARG A 149 23.90 -8.88 22.66
C ARG A 149 24.99 -8.91 23.72
N GLU A 150 26.12 -9.54 23.43
CA GLU A 150 27.25 -9.65 24.37
C GLU A 150 27.76 -8.27 24.79
N ALA A 151 27.99 -7.38 23.81
CA ALA A 151 28.48 -6.03 24.08
C ALA A 151 27.44 -5.16 24.82
N LEU A 152 26.14 -5.38 24.61
CA LEU A 152 25.10 -4.70 25.37
C LEU A 152 25.00 -5.22 26.80
N MET A 153 25.01 -6.55 26.99
CA MET A 153 24.96 -7.17 28.32
C MET A 153 26.18 -6.81 29.17
N ALA A 154 27.34 -6.55 28.57
CA ALA A 154 28.50 -6.01 29.27
C ALA A 154 28.34 -4.54 29.75
N ARG A 155 27.26 -3.86 29.36
CA ARG A 155 26.97 -2.45 29.71
C ARG A 155 25.72 -2.26 30.55
N THR A 156 24.93 -3.30 30.78
CA THR A 156 23.69 -3.19 31.54
C THR A 156 23.39 -4.50 32.25
N ASP A 157 23.06 -4.40 33.54
CA ASP A 157 22.60 -5.54 34.35
C ASP A 157 21.09 -5.78 34.22
N ARG A 158 20.39 -4.98 33.40
CA ARG A 158 18.95 -5.12 33.20
C ARG A 158 18.66 -6.45 32.49
N PRO A 159 17.70 -7.26 32.97
CA PRO A 159 17.29 -8.45 32.26
C PRO A 159 16.59 -8.05 30.96
N LEU A 160 17.14 -8.51 29.83
CA LEU A 160 16.61 -8.22 28.50
C LEU A 160 16.11 -9.48 27.81
N GLN A 161 14.94 -9.36 27.20
CA GLN A 161 14.43 -10.34 26.24
C GLN A 161 14.97 -10.06 24.84
N TRP A 162 15.24 -11.12 24.09
CA TRP A 162 15.84 -11.03 22.77
C TRP A 162 14.99 -11.75 21.73
N THR A 163 14.59 -11.02 20.70
CA THR A 163 13.85 -11.56 19.56
C THR A 163 14.65 -11.30 18.29
N PHE A 164 14.89 -12.35 17.51
CA PHE A 164 15.54 -12.28 16.22
C PHE A 164 14.50 -12.52 15.11
N VAL A 165 14.36 -11.59 14.17
CA VAL A 165 13.54 -11.81 12.97
C VAL A 165 14.47 -12.30 11.86
N PRO A 166 14.43 -13.58 11.48
CA PRO A 166 15.30 -14.10 10.43
C PRO A 166 14.97 -13.51 9.06
N ALA A 167 15.92 -13.60 8.12
CA ALA A 167 15.67 -13.26 6.72
C ALA A 167 14.65 -14.20 6.07
N VAL A 168 14.67 -15.47 6.47
CA VAL A 168 13.65 -16.47 6.12
C VAL A 168 12.72 -16.64 7.31
N TYR A 169 11.59 -15.92 7.33
CA TYR A 169 10.71 -15.76 8.48
C TYR A 169 9.30 -16.35 8.32
N TRP A 170 9.06 -17.17 7.30
CA TRP A 170 7.74 -17.74 7.00
C TRP A 170 7.86 -19.13 6.37
N GLY A 171 6.72 -19.81 6.23
CA GLY A 171 6.63 -21.14 5.65
C GLY A 171 7.12 -22.21 6.61
N GLU A 172 7.40 -23.41 6.08
CA GLU A 172 8.11 -24.41 6.89
C GLU A 172 9.50 -23.96 7.28
N GLY A 173 10.06 -22.97 6.55
CA GLY A 173 11.15 -22.05 6.88
C GLY A 173 12.49 -22.70 7.22
N VAL A 174 12.45 -23.64 8.15
CA VAL A 174 13.54 -24.37 8.75
C VAL A 174 13.98 -25.52 7.84
N GLY A 175 15.02 -25.24 7.07
CA GLY A 175 15.70 -26.15 6.17
C GLY A 175 16.79 -25.41 5.37
N GLY A 176 17.80 -26.16 4.93
CA GLY A 176 18.93 -25.61 4.17
C GLY A 176 19.92 -24.79 5.00
N LYS A 177 20.99 -24.38 4.34
CA LYS A 177 22.20 -23.85 4.98
C LYS A 177 21.94 -22.67 5.93
N TYR A 178 21.04 -21.74 5.59
CA TYR A 178 20.79 -20.56 6.41
C TYR A 178 20.23 -20.91 7.80
N TRP A 179 19.30 -21.87 7.88
CA TRP A 179 18.72 -22.28 9.16
C TRP A 179 19.62 -23.24 9.93
N GLU A 180 20.40 -24.07 9.25
CA GLU A 180 21.47 -24.84 9.89
C GLU A 180 22.51 -23.92 10.56
N ASP A 181 22.93 -22.87 9.84
CA ASP A 181 23.78 -21.82 10.37
C ASP A 181 23.09 -21.07 11.53
N LEU A 182 21.79 -20.75 11.42
CA LEU A 182 21.03 -20.10 12.50
C LEU A 182 21.05 -20.96 13.77
N LYS A 183 20.72 -22.25 13.65
CA LYS A 183 20.65 -23.17 14.79
C LYS A 183 22.00 -23.32 15.47
N ARG A 184 23.07 -23.44 14.70
CA ARG A 184 24.44 -23.58 15.21
C ARG A 184 24.98 -22.29 15.82
N ASP A 185 24.75 -21.14 15.18
CA ASP A 185 25.50 -19.93 15.48
C ASP A 185 24.72 -18.87 16.26
N LEU A 186 23.39 -18.78 16.13
CA LEU A 186 22.61 -17.77 16.85
C LEU A 186 22.44 -18.18 18.32
N HIS A 187 22.84 -17.31 19.24
CA HIS A 187 22.84 -17.60 20.68
C HIS A 187 21.45 -18.12 21.16
N PRO A 188 21.39 -19.17 22.01
CA PRO A 188 20.13 -19.84 22.38
C PRO A 188 19.09 -18.95 23.06
N SER A 189 19.51 -17.85 23.70
CA SER A 189 18.59 -16.89 24.33
C SER A 189 17.74 -16.09 23.33
N PHE A 190 18.06 -16.10 22.04
CA PHE A 190 17.23 -15.46 21.02
C PHE A 190 16.04 -16.34 20.69
N ARG A 191 14.84 -15.80 20.91
CA ARG A 191 13.61 -16.30 20.29
C ARG A 191 13.61 -15.91 18.82
N VAL A 192 12.92 -16.68 17.97
CA VAL A 192 12.80 -16.35 16.54
C VAL A 192 11.37 -16.00 16.16
N ALA A 193 11.21 -14.96 15.36
CA ALA A 193 9.92 -14.57 14.83
C ALA A 193 9.55 -15.37 13.56
N TRP A 194 8.28 -15.70 13.42
CA TRP A 194 7.71 -16.43 12.28
C TRP A 194 6.32 -15.87 11.93
N THR A 195 5.98 -15.75 10.65
CA THR A 195 4.69 -15.17 10.22
C THR A 195 3.64 -16.22 9.81
N GLY A 196 3.89 -17.49 10.09
CA GLY A 196 3.03 -18.58 9.66
C GLY A 196 3.46 -19.21 8.33
N PRO A 197 2.62 -20.07 7.73
CA PRO A 197 2.90 -20.74 6.45
C PRO A 197 3.19 -19.79 5.27
N GLN A 198 2.77 -18.51 5.36
CA GLN A 198 3.04 -17.47 4.37
C GLN A 198 3.41 -16.15 5.08
N ILE A 199 3.91 -15.17 4.31
CA ILE A 199 4.05 -13.79 4.83
C ILE A 199 2.68 -13.26 5.24
N LEU A 200 1.67 -13.43 4.38
CA LEU A 200 0.27 -13.12 4.66
C LEU A 200 -0.51 -14.42 4.84
N SER A 201 -0.33 -15.08 5.99
CA SER A 201 -0.94 -16.37 6.28
C SER A 201 -2.48 -16.28 6.29
N ARG A 202 -3.11 -16.98 5.33
CA ARG A 202 -4.57 -17.12 5.28
C ARG A 202 -5.08 -17.88 6.51
N SER A 203 -4.38 -18.95 6.87
CA SER A 203 -4.61 -19.74 8.07
C SER A 203 -3.30 -20.07 8.78
N ILE A 204 -3.39 -20.33 10.08
CA ILE A 204 -2.29 -20.79 10.93
C ILE A 204 -2.87 -21.91 11.80
N SER A 205 -2.50 -23.15 11.48
CA SER A 205 -2.93 -24.33 12.24
C SER A 205 -2.00 -24.61 13.43
N GLU A 206 -2.49 -25.38 14.39
CA GLU A 206 -1.65 -25.91 15.48
C GLU A 206 -0.51 -26.76 14.92
N ARG A 207 -0.78 -27.57 13.89
CA ARG A 207 0.22 -28.39 13.21
C ARG A 207 1.34 -27.53 12.61
N ASP A 208 1.00 -26.45 11.91
CA ASP A 208 2.01 -25.56 11.31
C ASP A 208 2.94 -24.99 12.40
N ALA A 209 2.34 -24.54 13.50
CA ALA A 209 3.07 -23.99 14.64
C ALA A 209 4.01 -25.03 15.30
N LEU A 210 3.50 -26.23 15.57
CA LEU A 210 4.27 -27.32 16.17
C LEU A 210 5.43 -27.78 15.27
N VAL A 211 5.18 -27.93 13.97
CA VAL A 211 6.22 -28.33 13.00
C VAL A 211 7.32 -27.28 12.95
N PHE A 212 6.96 -25.99 12.84
CA PHE A 212 7.95 -24.92 12.79
C PHE A 212 8.74 -24.85 14.11
N SER A 213 8.06 -24.86 15.25
CA SER A 213 8.70 -24.79 16.58
C SER A 213 9.68 -25.94 16.81
N LYS A 214 9.27 -27.18 16.49
CA LYS A 214 10.14 -28.36 16.60
C LYS A 214 11.39 -28.23 15.74
N ARG A 215 11.26 -27.75 14.49
CA ARG A 215 12.41 -27.61 13.59
C ARG A 215 13.31 -26.46 13.98
N ALA A 216 12.75 -25.35 14.46
CA ALA A 216 13.50 -24.16 14.86
C ALA A 216 14.42 -24.42 16.06
N GLU A 217 14.11 -25.43 16.88
CA GLU A 217 14.87 -25.85 18.07
C GLU A 217 15.07 -24.69 19.07
N ARG A 218 14.09 -23.78 19.13
CA ARG A 218 14.08 -22.62 20.04
C ARG A 218 12.67 -22.04 20.14
N SER A 219 12.49 -21.17 21.14
CA SER A 219 11.24 -20.43 21.35
C SER A 219 10.86 -19.57 20.14
N VAL A 220 9.57 -19.60 19.79
CA VAL A 220 9.02 -18.89 18.62
C VAL A 220 8.11 -17.74 19.06
N VAL A 221 8.15 -16.65 18.29
CA VAL A 221 7.24 -15.51 18.36
C VAL A 221 6.43 -15.46 17.07
N MET A 222 5.10 -15.45 17.17
CA MET A 222 4.22 -15.30 16.01
C MET A 222 4.13 -13.82 15.61
N GLY A 223 4.66 -13.47 14.45
CA GLY A 223 4.47 -12.17 13.80
C GLY A 223 3.27 -12.22 12.85
N ASP A 224 2.05 -12.11 13.38
CA ASP A 224 0.83 -12.24 12.58
C ASP A 224 0.59 -10.99 11.74
N ASN A 225 0.80 -11.08 10.42
CA ASN A 225 0.49 -10.01 9.49
C ASN A 225 -1.02 -9.89 9.27
N PHE A 226 -1.74 -9.45 10.30
CA PHE A 226 -3.15 -9.05 10.28
C PHE A 226 -3.38 -8.05 11.42
N PRO A 227 -4.11 -6.92 11.21
CA PRO A 227 -4.85 -6.51 10.01
C PRO A 227 -4.06 -5.66 9.00
N VAL A 228 -2.72 -5.64 9.07
CA VAL A 228 -1.84 -4.73 8.30
C VAL A 228 -2.32 -4.44 6.86
N GLN A 229 -2.45 -3.15 6.55
CA GLN A 229 -2.91 -2.66 5.25
C GLN A 229 -1.97 -1.55 4.77
N ASP A 230 -0.76 -1.94 4.42
CA ASP A 230 0.22 -0.98 3.92
C ASP A 230 0.24 -0.91 2.38
N ARG A 231 1.10 -0.02 1.88
CA ARG A 231 1.29 0.23 0.44
C ARG A 231 1.73 -1.00 -0.36
N LEU A 232 2.15 -2.09 0.28
CA LEU A 232 2.58 -3.33 -0.38
C LEU A 232 1.47 -4.39 -0.44
N ILE A 233 0.44 -4.29 0.39
CA ILE A 233 -0.58 -5.33 0.57
C ILE A 233 -1.85 -5.04 -0.22
N ASP A 234 -2.45 -3.85 -0.06
CA ASP A 234 -3.68 -3.54 -0.78
C ASP A 234 -3.84 -2.03 -1.02
N GLY A 235 -4.02 -1.64 -2.29
CA GLY A 235 -3.89 -0.30 -2.84
C GLY A 235 -5.01 0.69 -2.47
N GLY A 236 -5.47 0.65 -1.22
CA GLY A 236 -6.52 1.53 -0.69
C GLY A 236 -7.69 0.80 -0.02
N ARG A 237 -7.65 -0.53 0.12
CA ARG A 237 -8.70 -1.30 0.84
C ARG A 237 -8.59 -1.12 2.35
N LEU A 238 -9.74 -1.17 3.00
CA LEU A 238 -9.87 -1.06 4.45
C LEU A 238 -10.32 -2.40 5.03
N PHE A 239 -9.54 -2.95 5.97
CA PHE A 239 -9.84 -4.19 6.69
C PHE A 239 -10.24 -3.86 8.13
N LEU A 240 -11.53 -4.02 8.44
CA LEU A 240 -12.06 -3.79 9.80
C LEU A 240 -12.65 -5.05 10.42
N GLY A 241 -12.69 -6.15 9.68
CA GLY A 241 -13.34 -7.40 10.09
C GLY A 241 -12.61 -8.15 11.20
N PRO A 242 -13.30 -9.14 11.79
CA PRO A 242 -12.71 -10.01 12.80
C PRO A 242 -11.60 -10.90 12.21
N VAL A 243 -10.67 -11.34 13.06
CA VAL A 243 -9.66 -12.35 12.71
C VAL A 243 -10.32 -13.71 12.47
N SER A 244 -9.78 -14.48 11.52
CA SER A 244 -10.24 -15.83 11.19
C SER A 244 -9.07 -16.73 10.76
N GLY A 245 -9.32 -18.04 10.69
CA GLY A 245 -8.33 -19.02 10.21
C GLY A 245 -7.14 -19.26 11.15
N ARG A 246 -7.20 -18.84 12.41
CA ARG A 246 -6.21 -19.19 13.44
C ARG A 246 -6.82 -20.30 14.31
N GLU A 247 -6.07 -21.37 14.55
CA GLU A 247 -6.49 -22.43 15.48
C GLU A 247 -6.02 -22.11 16.90
N GLY A 248 -6.87 -22.37 17.91
CA GLY A 248 -6.57 -22.09 19.32
C GLY A 248 -5.32 -22.81 19.82
N GLY A 249 -5.12 -24.07 19.41
CA GLY A 249 -3.93 -24.86 19.76
C GLY A 249 -2.60 -24.24 19.32
N ALA A 250 -2.61 -23.40 18.26
CA ALA A 250 -1.40 -22.70 17.82
C ALA A 250 -0.93 -21.64 18.82
N ILE A 251 -1.81 -21.12 19.69
CA ILE A 251 -1.47 -20.02 20.60
C ILE A 251 -0.38 -20.47 21.59
N GLY A 252 -0.60 -21.61 22.26
CA GLY A 252 0.29 -22.13 23.30
C GLY A 252 1.68 -22.57 22.81
N VAL A 253 1.86 -22.75 21.49
CA VAL A 253 3.16 -23.06 20.89
C VAL A 253 4.10 -21.86 20.88
N HIS A 254 3.55 -20.65 20.92
CA HIS A 254 4.30 -19.40 20.80
C HIS A 254 4.47 -18.72 22.16
N THR A 255 5.67 -18.18 22.39
CA THR A 255 5.95 -17.36 23.59
C THR A 255 5.28 -15.98 23.52
N ALA A 256 4.98 -15.51 22.32
CA ALA A 256 4.25 -14.29 22.06
C ALA A 256 3.53 -14.37 20.70
N TRP A 257 2.35 -13.77 20.62
CA TRP A 257 1.59 -13.54 19.40
C TRP A 257 1.43 -12.04 19.20
N VAL A 258 2.12 -11.48 18.20
CA VAL A 258 2.14 -10.05 17.91
C VAL A 258 1.48 -9.77 16.56
N SER A 259 0.37 -9.05 16.57
CA SER A 259 -0.39 -8.71 15.36
C SER A 259 0.07 -7.39 14.74
N ASN A 260 0.47 -7.44 13.46
CA ASN A 260 0.91 -6.28 12.70
C ASN A 260 -0.27 -5.36 12.38
N ALA A 261 -0.25 -4.17 12.99
CA ALA A 261 -1.31 -3.19 12.84
C ALA A 261 -1.28 -2.50 11.48
N THR A 262 -2.24 -1.59 11.23
CA THR A 262 -2.27 -0.78 10.02
C THR A 262 -1.65 0.61 10.26
N PRO A 263 -1.29 1.35 9.20
CA PRO A 263 -0.92 2.77 9.33
C PRO A 263 -2.01 3.67 9.98
N LEU A 264 -3.26 3.19 10.06
CA LEU A 264 -4.39 3.87 10.70
C LEU A 264 -4.53 3.37 12.15
N ALA A 265 -3.91 4.07 13.10
CA ALA A 265 -3.80 3.60 14.48
C ALA A 265 -5.16 3.35 15.15
N GLU A 266 -6.13 4.26 14.96
CA GLU A 266 -7.44 4.12 15.58
C GLU A 266 -8.33 3.09 14.86
N ALA A 267 -8.28 3.06 13.52
CA ALA A 267 -9.04 2.09 12.74
C ALA A 267 -8.53 0.65 12.96
N SER A 268 -7.23 0.45 13.18
CA SER A 268 -6.63 -0.87 13.48
C SER A 268 -7.27 -1.54 14.69
N LYS A 269 -7.75 -0.75 15.66
CA LYS A 269 -8.40 -1.26 16.88
C LYS A 269 -9.63 -2.11 16.59
N ALA A 270 -10.28 -1.93 15.43
CA ALA A 270 -11.47 -2.69 15.06
C ALA A 270 -11.16 -4.18 14.96
N SER A 271 -10.15 -4.52 14.16
CA SER A 271 -9.68 -5.88 13.95
C SER A 271 -8.79 -6.36 15.09
N LEU A 272 -7.93 -5.50 15.66
CA LEU A 272 -7.12 -5.89 16.83
C LEU A 272 -7.98 -6.27 18.03
N TYR A 273 -9.16 -5.67 18.23
CA TYR A 273 -10.08 -6.10 19.29
C TYR A 273 -10.44 -7.58 19.13
N SER A 274 -10.68 -8.02 17.90
CA SER A 274 -11.01 -9.42 17.62
C SER A 274 -9.84 -10.36 17.84
N VAL A 275 -8.62 -9.93 17.51
CA VAL A 275 -7.40 -10.68 17.83
C VAL A 275 -7.29 -10.87 19.34
N GLY A 276 -7.48 -9.81 20.13
CA GLY A 276 -7.39 -9.88 21.59
C GLY A 276 -8.42 -10.84 22.20
N GLU A 277 -9.65 -10.84 21.68
CA GLU A 277 -10.70 -11.76 22.11
C GLU A 277 -10.38 -13.21 21.72
N PHE A 278 -9.90 -13.46 20.50
CA PHE A 278 -9.47 -14.78 20.06
C PHE A 278 -8.30 -15.32 20.88
N LEU A 279 -7.27 -14.51 21.12
CA LEU A 279 -6.09 -14.91 21.89
C LEU A 279 -6.37 -15.10 23.39
N ARG A 280 -7.49 -14.57 23.90
CA ARG A 280 -7.92 -14.73 25.28
C ARG A 280 -8.66 -16.04 25.48
N ASP A 281 -9.57 -16.36 24.57
CA ASP A 281 -10.43 -17.55 24.65
C ASP A 281 -10.85 -17.96 23.22
N PRO A 282 -10.04 -18.81 22.56
CA PRO A 282 -10.31 -19.22 21.18
C PRO A 282 -11.56 -20.10 21.07
N ASP A 283 -11.92 -20.84 22.13
CA ASP A 283 -13.06 -21.76 22.13
C ASP A 283 -14.39 -21.00 22.23
N ALA A 284 -14.44 -19.91 23.00
CA ALA A 284 -15.61 -19.03 23.09
C ALA A 284 -15.66 -17.92 22.03
N TYR A 285 -14.74 -17.92 21.06
CA TYR A 285 -14.62 -16.85 20.07
C TYR A 285 -15.75 -16.86 19.03
N ASP A 286 -16.69 -15.92 19.16
CA ASP A 286 -17.71 -15.61 18.14
C ASP A 286 -17.33 -14.34 17.35
N PRO A 287 -16.95 -14.44 16.06
CA PRO A 287 -16.55 -13.29 15.25
C PRO A 287 -17.65 -12.22 15.12
N CYS A 288 -18.93 -12.61 15.13
CA CYS A 288 -20.05 -11.67 15.00
C CYS A 288 -20.37 -10.94 16.30
N ALA A 289 -20.37 -11.63 17.43
CA ALA A 289 -20.48 -10.97 18.73
C ALA A 289 -19.30 -10.03 18.98
N VAL A 290 -18.08 -10.47 18.66
CA VAL A 290 -16.85 -9.67 18.78
C VAL A 290 -16.90 -8.44 17.89
N MET A 291 -17.33 -8.54 16.63
CA MET A 291 -17.44 -7.39 15.73
C MET A 291 -18.41 -6.33 16.27
N ARG A 292 -19.54 -6.75 16.85
CA ARG A 292 -20.49 -5.83 17.52
C ARG A 292 -19.87 -5.15 18.74
N ARG A 293 -19.17 -5.91 19.59
CA ARG A 293 -18.44 -5.36 20.75
C ARG A 293 -17.34 -4.38 20.32
N SER A 294 -16.59 -4.71 19.26
CA SER A 294 -15.56 -3.85 18.68
C SER A 294 -16.15 -2.51 18.24
N ALA A 295 -17.26 -2.51 17.49
CA ALA A 295 -17.96 -1.29 17.09
C ALA A 295 -18.37 -0.43 18.30
N HIS A 296 -18.85 -1.07 19.37
CA HIS A 296 -19.20 -0.37 20.62
C HIS A 296 -17.98 0.20 21.35
N ARG A 297 -16.88 -0.55 21.43
CA ARG A 297 -15.62 -0.12 22.07
C ARG A 297 -14.95 1.04 21.33
N LEU A 298 -14.99 1.04 19.99
CA LEU A 298 -14.38 2.08 19.17
C LEU A 298 -15.26 3.35 19.08
N GLY A 299 -16.55 3.18 18.83
CA GLY A 299 -17.46 4.29 18.54
C GLY A 299 -18.25 4.81 19.75
N GLY A 300 -18.26 4.06 20.85
CA GLY A 300 -19.17 4.28 21.99
C GLY A 300 -20.64 3.99 21.62
N LYS A 301 -21.51 4.07 22.63
CA LYS A 301 -22.95 3.73 22.53
C LYS A 301 -23.66 4.42 21.37
N ARG A 302 -23.32 5.67 21.08
CA ARG A 302 -23.96 6.47 20.02
C ARG A 302 -23.59 6.02 18.61
N ALA A 303 -22.32 5.71 18.36
CA ALA A 303 -21.84 5.37 17.03
C ALA A 303 -21.89 3.85 16.75
N ALA A 304 -21.98 3.02 17.79
CA ALA A 304 -21.86 1.55 17.71
C ALA A 304 -22.63 0.92 16.55
N ASN A 305 -23.93 1.24 16.40
CA ASN A 305 -24.75 0.63 15.35
C ASN A 305 -24.29 1.03 13.94
N ARG A 306 -24.01 2.32 13.70
CA ARG A 306 -23.59 2.83 12.39
C ARG A 306 -22.17 2.41 12.05
N LEU A 307 -21.28 2.43 13.04
CA LEU A 307 -19.91 1.94 12.89
C LEU A 307 -19.92 0.43 12.62
N GLY A 308 -20.78 -0.34 13.29
CA GLY A 308 -20.94 -1.77 13.05
C GLY A 308 -21.40 -2.10 11.63
N ILE A 309 -22.31 -1.30 11.06
CA ILE A 309 -22.66 -1.41 9.63
C ILE A 309 -21.42 -1.18 8.76
N PHE A 310 -20.69 -0.09 9.00
CA PHE A 310 -19.51 0.24 8.20
C PHE A 310 -18.38 -0.81 8.33
N ILE A 311 -18.15 -1.34 9.53
CA ILE A 311 -17.22 -2.43 9.78
C ILE A 311 -17.64 -3.67 9.01
N ARG A 312 -18.92 -4.08 9.08
CA ARG A 312 -19.44 -5.24 8.34
C ARG A 312 -19.27 -5.10 6.83
N GLU A 313 -19.55 -3.92 6.29
CA GLU A 313 -19.35 -3.69 4.86
C GLU A 313 -17.87 -3.78 4.46
N ASN A 314 -16.92 -3.55 5.38
CA ASN A 314 -15.47 -3.63 5.14
C ASN A 314 -14.81 -4.76 5.95
N ALA A 315 -15.55 -5.85 6.19
CA ALA A 315 -15.08 -6.95 7.04
C ALA A 315 -14.16 -7.93 6.29
N ALA A 316 -14.35 -8.07 4.97
CA ALA A 316 -13.63 -9.08 4.20
C ALA A 316 -12.14 -8.77 4.09
N SER A 317 -11.30 -9.79 4.25
CA SER A 317 -9.84 -9.72 4.22
C SER A 317 -9.25 -10.88 3.38
N TRP A 318 -7.92 -11.05 3.36
CA TRP A 318 -7.28 -12.18 2.69
C TRP A 318 -7.32 -13.50 3.50
N LEU A 319 -7.75 -13.44 4.76
CA LEU A 319 -7.75 -14.61 5.65
C LEU A 319 -8.64 -15.76 5.14
N ALA A 320 -8.38 -16.98 5.62
CA ALA A 320 -9.25 -18.13 5.39
C ALA A 320 -10.61 -17.87 6.06
N GLY A 321 -11.69 -18.13 5.33
CA GLY A 321 -13.04 -17.68 5.73
C GLY A 321 -13.25 -16.17 5.60
N GLY A 322 -12.26 -15.40 5.08
CA GLY A 322 -12.26 -13.93 4.92
C GLY A 322 -13.28 -13.35 3.93
N ALA A 323 -14.27 -14.15 3.54
CA ALA A 323 -15.57 -13.62 3.13
C ALA A 323 -16.29 -13.02 4.36
N ASP A 324 -17.40 -12.34 4.13
CA ASP A 324 -18.26 -11.84 5.19
C ASP A 324 -18.45 -12.91 6.30
N PRO A 325 -18.15 -12.62 7.58
CA PRO A 325 -18.37 -13.56 8.70
C PRO A 325 -19.85 -13.93 8.91
N GLY A 326 -20.77 -13.45 8.06
CA GLY A 326 -22.20 -13.77 8.12
C GLY A 326 -22.93 -12.98 9.19
N CYS A 327 -22.35 -11.86 9.64
CA CYS A 327 -22.83 -11.10 10.79
C CYS A 327 -24.01 -10.17 10.49
N GLY A 328 -24.86 -10.59 9.55
CA GLY A 328 -26.07 -9.91 9.10
C GLY A 328 -26.00 -9.47 7.64
N LYS A 329 -27.16 -9.06 7.13
CA LYS A 329 -27.36 -8.69 5.72
C LYS A 329 -26.48 -7.51 5.31
N ARG A 330 -25.60 -7.73 4.32
CA ARG A 330 -24.77 -6.72 3.66
C ARG A 330 -25.54 -6.02 2.54
N LEU A 331 -24.95 -4.94 2.03
CA LEU A 331 -25.48 -4.26 0.85
C LEU A 331 -25.44 -5.17 -0.39
N ALA A 332 -24.38 -5.98 -0.52
CA ALA A 332 -24.21 -6.95 -1.60
C ALA A 332 -25.40 -7.90 -1.76
N ASP A 333 -25.97 -8.38 -0.65
CA ASP A 333 -27.09 -9.34 -0.62
C ASP A 333 -28.37 -8.76 -1.27
N VAL A 334 -28.48 -7.43 -1.31
CA VAL A 334 -29.59 -6.72 -1.92
C VAL A 334 -29.26 -6.28 -3.34
N LEU A 335 -28.01 -5.86 -3.60
CA LEU A 335 -27.60 -5.37 -4.92
C LEU A 335 -27.38 -6.49 -5.95
N ARG A 336 -26.89 -7.66 -5.53
CA ARG A 336 -26.61 -8.79 -6.43
C ARG A 336 -27.85 -9.33 -7.16
N PRO A 337 -28.99 -9.61 -6.49
CA PRO A 337 -30.18 -10.13 -7.15
C PRO A 337 -30.98 -9.07 -7.95
N TYR A 338 -30.80 -7.77 -7.69
CA TYR A 338 -31.55 -6.72 -8.38
C TYR A 338 -31.35 -6.73 -9.90
N ARG A 339 -32.43 -6.44 -10.63
CA ARG A 339 -32.47 -6.30 -12.09
C ARG A 339 -33.33 -5.07 -12.42
N PRO A 340 -32.95 -4.22 -13.41
CA PRO A 340 -33.81 -3.13 -13.87
C PRO A 340 -35.22 -3.61 -14.23
N GLY A 341 -36.24 -2.79 -13.96
CA GLY A 341 -37.65 -3.13 -14.19
C GLY A 341 -38.30 -4.04 -13.12
N ARG A 342 -37.55 -4.48 -12.11
CA ARG A 342 -38.10 -5.14 -10.91
C ARG A 342 -38.35 -4.12 -9.80
N ASP A 343 -39.06 -4.52 -8.74
CA ASP A 343 -39.24 -3.68 -7.56
C ASP A 343 -37.88 -3.24 -6.98
N ALA A 344 -37.68 -1.93 -6.94
CA ALA A 344 -36.47 -1.28 -6.47
C ALA A 344 -36.57 -0.79 -5.02
N SER A 345 -37.69 -1.00 -4.33
CA SER A 345 -37.99 -0.39 -3.03
C SER A 345 -36.94 -0.71 -1.97
N GLU A 346 -36.60 -1.99 -1.78
CA GLU A 346 -35.58 -2.42 -0.82
C GLU A 346 -34.17 -1.97 -1.24
N VAL A 347 -33.84 -2.05 -2.54
CA VAL A 347 -32.54 -1.60 -3.07
C VAL A 347 -32.33 -0.10 -2.83
N LEU A 348 -33.32 0.72 -3.15
CA LEU A 348 -33.29 2.15 -2.95
C LEU A 348 -33.23 2.52 -1.48
N LYS A 349 -33.97 1.82 -0.61
CA LYS A 349 -33.90 2.00 0.85
C LYS A 349 -32.46 1.78 1.34
N ARG A 350 -31.86 0.65 0.99
CA ARG A 350 -30.50 0.27 1.45
C ARG A 350 -29.42 1.19 0.89
N LEU A 351 -29.52 1.60 -0.37
CA LEU A 351 -28.60 2.56 -0.98
C LEU A 351 -28.73 3.96 -0.36
N ARG A 352 -29.94 4.41 -0.01
CA ARG A 352 -30.16 5.69 0.69
C ARG A 352 -29.61 5.65 2.12
N GLU A 353 -29.78 4.54 2.83
CA GLU A 353 -29.16 4.32 4.14
C GLU A 353 -27.63 4.39 4.05
N ALA A 354 -27.04 3.69 3.08
CA ALA A 354 -25.60 3.71 2.81
C ALA A 354 -25.10 5.11 2.43
N ALA A 355 -25.84 5.86 1.60
CA ALA A 355 -25.51 7.23 1.20
C ALA A 355 -25.52 8.21 2.38
N GLN A 356 -26.40 8.00 3.38
CA GLN A 356 -26.49 8.86 4.57
C GLN A 356 -25.51 8.45 5.68
N LEU A 357 -24.98 7.24 5.64
CA LEU A 357 -24.10 6.68 6.67
C LEU A 357 -22.88 7.59 6.97
N PRO A 358 -22.16 8.16 5.99
CA PRO A 358 -20.97 8.98 6.26
C PRO A 358 -21.28 10.23 7.08
N THR A 359 -22.37 10.92 6.76
CA THR A 359 -22.76 12.15 7.48
C THR A 359 -23.18 11.84 8.90
N ARG A 360 -24.02 10.81 9.09
CA ARG A 360 -24.49 10.41 10.42
C ARG A 360 -23.35 9.89 11.30
N LEU A 361 -22.52 8.98 10.76
CA LEU A 361 -21.40 8.41 11.50
C LEU A 361 -20.35 9.47 11.86
N ARG A 362 -20.10 10.44 10.97
CA ARG A 362 -19.21 11.58 11.26
C ARG A 362 -19.71 12.43 12.44
N GLN A 363 -21.02 12.60 12.60
CA GLN A 363 -21.62 13.31 13.74
C GLN A 363 -21.56 12.48 15.04
N ASP A 364 -21.76 11.17 14.93
CA ASP A 364 -21.69 10.27 16.08
C ASP A 364 -20.27 10.13 16.63
N LEU A 365 -19.26 10.14 15.74
CA LEU A 365 -17.84 10.08 16.09
C LEU A 365 -17.22 11.44 16.49
N ARG A 366 -18.03 12.43 16.87
CA ARG A 366 -17.51 13.77 17.23
C ARG A 366 -16.52 13.74 18.40
N PHE A 367 -16.64 12.76 19.29
CA PHE A 367 -15.76 12.55 20.44
C PHE A 367 -14.60 11.57 20.14
N GLN A 368 -14.51 11.06 18.92
CA GLN A 368 -13.41 10.23 18.43
C GLN A 368 -12.77 10.89 17.18
N PRO A 369 -12.20 12.10 17.32
CA PRO A 369 -11.76 12.90 16.18
C PRO A 369 -10.65 12.23 15.36
N ALA A 370 -9.78 11.42 15.99
CA ALA A 370 -8.73 10.67 15.31
C ALA A 370 -9.31 9.56 14.42
N LEU A 371 -10.18 8.70 14.98
CA LEU A 371 -10.89 7.66 14.21
C LEU A 371 -11.71 8.27 13.07
N ARG A 372 -12.46 9.34 13.36
CA ARG A 372 -13.25 10.08 12.36
C ARG A 372 -12.39 10.57 11.19
N ARG A 373 -11.19 11.07 11.46
CA ARG A 373 -10.25 11.56 10.45
C ARG A 373 -9.67 10.40 9.62
N GLU A 374 -9.28 9.31 10.28
CA GLU A 374 -8.75 8.13 9.61
C GLU A 374 -9.77 7.49 8.67
N LEU A 375 -11.03 7.30 9.10
CA LEU A 375 -12.06 6.67 8.27
C LEU A 375 -12.63 7.57 7.15
N ALA A 376 -12.32 8.87 7.15
CA ALA A 376 -12.97 9.85 6.29
C ALA A 376 -12.87 9.55 4.77
N PRO A 377 -11.72 9.12 4.21
CA PRO A 377 -11.62 8.79 2.78
C PRO A 377 -12.58 7.66 2.38
N TRP A 378 -12.61 6.58 3.16
CA TRP A 378 -13.48 5.43 2.91
C TRP A 378 -14.95 5.76 3.11
N LEU A 379 -15.30 6.48 4.18
CA LEU A 379 -16.68 6.92 4.40
C LEU A 379 -17.20 7.81 3.26
N ARG A 380 -16.39 8.76 2.78
CA ARG A 380 -16.79 9.59 1.61
C ARG A 380 -17.02 8.74 0.37
N LYS A 381 -16.10 7.82 0.05
CA LYS A 381 -16.25 6.95 -1.12
C LYS A 381 -17.52 6.10 -1.02
N PHE A 382 -17.75 5.47 0.13
CA PHE A 382 -18.92 4.64 0.35
C PHE A 382 -20.23 5.42 0.14
N GLY A 383 -20.32 6.65 0.66
CA GLY A 383 -21.49 7.51 0.45
C GLY A 383 -21.67 7.98 -0.99
N ASP A 384 -20.58 8.34 -1.66
CA ASP A 384 -20.62 8.81 -3.05
C ASP A 384 -20.99 7.68 -4.03
N GLU A 385 -20.41 6.48 -3.85
CA GLU A 385 -20.80 5.28 -4.60
C GLU A 385 -22.27 4.93 -4.36
N ALA A 386 -22.73 4.89 -3.10
CA ALA A 386 -24.12 4.59 -2.77
C ALA A 386 -25.09 5.65 -3.33
N THR A 387 -24.69 6.93 -3.33
CA THR A 387 -25.47 8.02 -3.91
C THR A 387 -25.58 7.89 -5.43
N ALA A 388 -24.48 7.55 -6.10
CA ALA A 388 -24.50 7.29 -7.54
C ALA A 388 -25.40 6.09 -7.85
N ALA A 389 -25.25 4.99 -7.13
CA ALA A 389 -26.08 3.79 -7.32
C ALA A 389 -27.57 4.05 -7.09
N ALA A 390 -27.94 4.81 -6.05
CA ALA A 390 -29.34 5.17 -5.80
C ALA A 390 -29.92 5.99 -6.97
N ALA A 391 -29.16 6.99 -7.46
CA ALA A 391 -29.59 7.80 -8.59
C ALA A 391 -29.70 6.98 -9.88
N ALA A 392 -28.77 6.05 -10.12
CA ALA A 392 -28.82 5.15 -11.26
C ALA A 392 -30.06 4.25 -11.22
N VAL A 393 -30.36 3.63 -10.08
CA VAL A 393 -31.56 2.80 -9.90
C VAL A 393 -32.84 3.60 -10.12
N GLU A 394 -32.95 4.81 -9.56
CA GLU A 394 -34.12 5.67 -9.78
C GLU A 394 -34.30 6.05 -11.25
N LEU A 395 -33.23 6.19 -12.04
CA LEU A 395 -33.32 6.48 -13.48
C LEU A 395 -33.88 5.31 -14.31
N PHE A 396 -33.77 4.06 -13.81
CA PHE A 396 -34.34 2.87 -14.46
C PHE A 396 -35.82 2.64 -14.12
N ASN A 397 -36.38 3.37 -13.14
CA ASN A 397 -37.79 3.23 -12.81
C ASN A 397 -38.67 4.01 -13.80
N GLU A 398 -39.75 3.38 -14.25
CA GLU A 398 -40.76 4.01 -15.09
C GLU A 398 -41.51 5.13 -14.33
N GLY A 399 -42.08 6.09 -15.06
CA GLY A 399 -42.91 7.17 -14.47
C GLY A 399 -42.14 8.35 -13.86
N VAL A 400 -40.82 8.43 -14.00
CA VAL A 400 -40.03 9.59 -13.52
C VAL A 400 -40.17 10.78 -14.48
N SER A 401 -40.63 11.94 -13.97
CA SER A 401 -40.77 13.17 -14.77
C SER A 401 -39.43 13.63 -15.37
N GLN A 402 -39.46 14.31 -16.51
CA GLN A 402 -38.25 14.76 -17.20
C GLN A 402 -37.36 15.66 -16.32
N ARG A 403 -38.00 16.55 -15.53
CA ARG A 403 -37.31 17.41 -14.55
C ARG A 403 -36.60 16.58 -13.47
N ARG A 404 -37.22 15.49 -13.01
CA ARG A 404 -36.64 14.59 -12.01
C ARG A 404 -35.50 13.76 -12.61
N LYS A 405 -35.62 13.30 -13.86
CA LYS A 405 -34.53 12.61 -14.58
C LYS A 405 -33.26 13.46 -14.66
N ALA A 406 -33.38 14.73 -15.08
CA ALA A 406 -32.24 15.64 -15.15
C ALA A 406 -31.53 15.84 -13.79
N LEU A 407 -32.30 15.95 -12.70
CA LEU A 407 -31.75 16.04 -11.34
C LEU A 407 -30.98 14.77 -10.95
N LEU A 408 -31.52 13.59 -11.27
CA LEU A 408 -30.91 12.30 -10.96
C LEU A 408 -29.63 12.07 -11.77
N GLU A 409 -29.62 12.42 -13.06
CA GLU A 409 -28.42 12.36 -13.89
C GLU A 409 -27.30 13.25 -13.37
N ARG A 410 -27.63 14.48 -12.95
CA ARG A 410 -26.66 15.38 -12.33
C ARG A 410 -26.11 14.78 -11.03
N ARG A 411 -26.99 14.24 -10.18
CA ARG A 411 -26.59 13.60 -8.92
C ARG A 411 -25.70 12.37 -9.13
N PHE A 412 -26.04 11.54 -10.11
CA PHE A 412 -25.24 10.39 -10.53
C PHE A 412 -23.85 10.82 -10.98
N ARG A 413 -23.75 11.72 -11.97
CA ARG A 413 -22.47 12.19 -12.53
C ARG A 413 -21.56 12.77 -11.45
N LEU A 414 -22.07 13.68 -10.62
CA LEU A 414 -21.29 14.32 -9.56
C LEU A 414 -20.80 13.32 -8.50
N SER A 415 -21.65 12.39 -8.07
CA SER A 415 -21.28 11.42 -7.02
C SER A 415 -20.33 10.37 -7.56
N LYS A 416 -20.57 9.88 -8.79
CA LYS A 416 -19.67 8.95 -9.48
C LYS A 416 -18.29 9.58 -9.70
N HIS A 417 -18.22 10.82 -10.18
CA HIS A 417 -16.95 11.53 -10.35
C HIS A 417 -16.16 11.67 -9.04
N ARG A 418 -16.84 12.02 -7.93
CA ARG A 418 -16.19 12.09 -6.61
C ARG A 418 -15.71 10.73 -6.11
N ALA A 419 -16.48 9.67 -6.34
CA ALA A 419 -16.10 8.30 -5.98
C ALA A 419 -14.90 7.79 -6.80
N ASP A 420 -14.89 8.03 -8.11
CA ASP A 420 -13.84 7.59 -9.04
C ASP A 420 -12.51 8.32 -8.75
N ASN A 421 -12.55 9.58 -8.32
CA ASN A 421 -11.36 10.35 -7.90
C ASN A 421 -10.85 10.01 -6.49
N ASN A 422 -11.57 9.18 -5.73
CA ASN A 422 -11.16 8.75 -4.40
C ASN A 422 -10.50 7.37 -4.46
N ARG A 423 -9.20 7.29 -4.14
CA ARG A 423 -8.41 6.04 -4.20
C ARG A 423 -8.79 4.98 -3.15
N ALA A 424 -9.61 5.33 -2.16
CA ALA A 424 -10.09 4.35 -1.19
C ALA A 424 -10.79 3.18 -1.90
N ILE A 425 -10.82 2.01 -1.28
CA ILE A 425 -11.60 0.85 -1.73
C ILE A 425 -12.49 0.44 -0.55
N VAL A 426 -13.79 0.36 -0.78
CA VAL A 426 -14.82 0.08 0.24
C VAL A 426 -15.76 -1.01 -0.22
N ALA A 427 -16.43 -1.66 0.73
CA ALA A 427 -17.51 -2.61 0.46
C ALA A 427 -17.14 -3.71 -0.54
N ASP A 428 -15.87 -4.13 -0.55
CA ASP A 428 -15.31 -5.07 -1.52
C ASP A 428 -15.58 -4.70 -2.99
N GLN A 429 -15.79 -3.41 -3.28
CA GLN A 429 -16.21 -2.86 -4.58
C GLN A 429 -17.60 -3.30 -5.04
N GLU A 430 -18.48 -3.77 -4.16
CA GLU A 430 -19.81 -4.28 -4.51
C GLU A 430 -20.70 -3.20 -5.16
N ILE A 431 -20.66 -1.95 -4.67
CA ILE A 431 -21.42 -0.85 -5.29
C ILE A 431 -20.83 -0.49 -6.66
N THR A 432 -19.51 -0.45 -6.78
CA THR A 432 -18.84 -0.23 -8.07
C THR A 432 -19.21 -1.32 -9.09
N ARG A 433 -19.17 -2.61 -8.70
CA ARG A 433 -19.64 -3.73 -9.55
C ARG A 433 -21.11 -3.59 -9.93
N PHE A 434 -21.95 -3.16 -8.99
CA PHE A 434 -23.37 -2.92 -9.25
C PHE A 434 -23.58 -1.82 -10.30
N LEU A 435 -22.87 -0.70 -10.17
CA LEU A 435 -22.92 0.39 -11.15
C LEU A 435 -22.47 -0.06 -12.55
N SER A 436 -21.39 -0.85 -12.65
CA SER A 436 -20.95 -1.42 -13.93
C SER A 436 -22.00 -2.34 -14.56
N ARG A 437 -22.70 -3.15 -13.75
CA ARG A 437 -23.80 -3.99 -14.25
C ARG A 437 -24.96 -3.15 -14.78
N LEU A 438 -25.35 -2.10 -14.08
CA LEU A 438 -26.41 -1.19 -14.54
C LEU A 438 -26.05 -0.51 -15.87
N ASP A 439 -24.79 -0.12 -16.04
CA ASP A 439 -24.32 0.47 -17.30
C ASP A 439 -24.36 -0.52 -18.48
N ALA A 440 -23.98 -1.79 -18.25
CA ALA A 440 -24.13 -2.86 -19.24
C ALA A 440 -25.60 -3.09 -19.64
N TYR A 441 -26.52 -3.10 -18.66
CA TYR A 441 -27.96 -3.16 -18.94
C TYR A 441 -28.44 -2.02 -19.85
N LYS A 442 -27.97 -0.79 -19.61
CA LYS A 442 -28.34 0.38 -20.43
C LYS A 442 -27.89 0.22 -21.90
N ARG A 443 -26.77 -0.48 -22.12
CA ARG A 443 -26.19 -0.74 -23.45
C ARG A 443 -26.81 -1.94 -24.18
N GLY A 444 -27.80 -2.62 -23.57
CA GLY A 444 -28.48 -3.77 -24.18
C GLY A 444 -27.65 -5.07 -24.16
N GLU A 445 -26.60 -5.12 -23.34
CA GLU A 445 -25.77 -6.32 -23.19
C GLU A 445 -26.51 -7.36 -22.32
N GLN A 446 -26.76 -8.57 -22.83
CA GLN A 446 -27.40 -9.66 -22.08
C GLN A 446 -26.56 -10.03 -20.84
N PRO A 447 -27.18 -10.25 -19.67
CA PRO A 447 -26.49 -10.67 -18.46
C PRO A 447 -26.15 -12.17 -18.54
N GLN A 448 -25.28 -12.58 -19.46
CA GLN A 448 -24.50 -13.78 -19.21
C GLN A 448 -23.67 -13.51 -17.96
N SER A 449 -23.39 -14.53 -17.15
CA SER A 449 -22.57 -14.42 -15.94
C SER A 449 -21.26 -13.72 -16.26
N VAL A 450 -21.23 -12.38 -16.12
CA VAL A 450 -20.02 -11.59 -16.17
C VAL A 450 -19.35 -11.84 -14.85
N VAL A 451 -18.74 -13.02 -14.75
CA VAL A 451 -17.60 -13.25 -13.88
C VAL A 451 -16.63 -12.14 -14.30
N PRO A 452 -16.32 -11.16 -13.42
CA PRO A 452 -15.32 -10.15 -13.74
C PRO A 452 -14.09 -10.86 -14.31
N LEU A 453 -13.38 -10.29 -15.28
CA LEU A 453 -12.16 -10.90 -15.85
C LEU A 453 -11.22 -11.41 -14.74
N ASN A 454 -11.15 -10.64 -13.64
CA ASN A 454 -10.43 -10.97 -12.41
C ASN A 454 -10.84 -12.27 -11.71
N GLU A 455 -12.08 -12.73 -11.89
CA GLU A 455 -12.67 -13.89 -11.23
C GLU A 455 -12.64 -15.14 -12.15
N ARG A 456 -12.65 -14.96 -13.48
CA ARG A 456 -12.25 -15.99 -14.47
C ARG A 456 -10.77 -16.33 -14.31
N LEU A 457 -9.94 -15.32 -14.05
CA LEU A 457 -8.52 -15.50 -13.78
C LEU A 457 -8.24 -16.07 -12.37
N ARG A 458 -9.12 -15.85 -11.38
CA ARG A 458 -9.02 -16.47 -10.04
C ARG A 458 -9.38 -17.95 -10.05
N ALA A 459 -10.37 -18.36 -10.86
CA ALA A 459 -10.70 -19.77 -11.05
C ALA A 459 -9.57 -20.54 -11.76
N ALA A 460 -8.84 -19.88 -12.67
CA ALA A 460 -7.63 -20.43 -13.30
C ALA A 460 -6.41 -20.44 -12.36
N ALA A 461 -6.30 -19.47 -11.46
CA ALA A 461 -5.18 -19.36 -10.50
C ALA A 461 -5.32 -20.28 -9.27
N ALA A 462 -6.44 -21.00 -9.11
CA ALA A 462 -6.66 -21.92 -7.99
C ALA A 462 -5.86 -23.24 -8.09
N GLY A 463 -5.08 -23.44 -9.17
CA GLY A 463 -4.38 -24.70 -9.46
C GLY A 463 -2.89 -24.79 -9.09
N GLU A 464 -2.12 -23.69 -8.99
CA GLU A 464 -0.65 -23.80 -8.99
C GLU A 464 0.05 -22.81 -8.03
N ILE A 465 0.77 -23.39 -7.08
CA ILE A 465 1.49 -22.80 -5.93
C ILE A 465 2.76 -22.05 -6.40
N GLY A 466 3.20 -20.96 -5.73
CA GLY A 466 4.49 -21.02 -5.01
C GLY A 466 5.41 -19.79 -5.16
N SER A 467 6.26 -19.57 -4.15
CA SER A 467 7.05 -18.36 -3.77
C SER A 467 8.47 -18.31 -4.42
N PRO A 468 9.52 -17.59 -3.94
CA PRO A 468 9.80 -16.14 -3.67
C PRO A 468 11.24 -15.72 -4.09
N LEU A 469 11.49 -14.79 -5.03
CA LEU A 469 12.87 -14.24 -5.20
C LEU A 469 12.85 -12.83 -5.79
N LEU A 470 12.96 -11.77 -4.96
CA LEU A 470 13.42 -10.45 -5.44
C LEU A 470 13.85 -9.46 -4.33
N SER A 471 14.96 -9.74 -3.63
CA SER A 471 15.61 -8.76 -2.72
C SER A 471 17.09 -8.47 -3.06
N VAL A 472 17.53 -8.70 -4.30
CA VAL A 472 18.88 -8.31 -4.75
C VAL A 472 18.97 -6.82 -5.15
N ALA A 473 17.87 -6.07 -5.22
CA ALA A 473 17.86 -4.82 -6.00
C ALA A 473 18.09 -3.49 -5.25
N LEU A 474 18.39 -3.44 -3.95
CA LEU A 474 18.43 -2.14 -3.24
C LEU A 474 19.64 -1.91 -2.33
N GLY A 475 20.84 -2.15 -2.87
CA GLY A 475 22.06 -1.52 -2.39
C GLY A 475 22.64 -0.63 -3.49
N GLN A 476 22.29 0.67 -3.48
CA GLN A 476 23.02 1.80 -4.07
C GLN A 476 22.06 3.00 -4.26
N TYR A 477 21.89 3.82 -3.23
CA TYR A 477 21.30 5.16 -3.35
C TYR A 477 21.81 6.10 -2.25
N GLU A 478 23.08 6.49 -2.36
CA GLU A 478 23.59 7.73 -1.81
C GLU A 478 24.30 8.47 -2.95
N GLY A 479 23.92 9.72 -3.19
CA GLY A 479 24.48 10.56 -4.23
C GLY A 479 23.54 10.85 -5.39
N LEU A 480 22.45 11.59 -5.14
CA LEU A 480 21.81 12.38 -6.19
C LEU A 480 21.95 13.85 -5.83
N ALA A 481 22.76 14.54 -6.63
CA ALA A 481 23.06 15.95 -6.46
C ALA A 481 21.81 16.79 -6.68
N ARG A 482 21.62 17.77 -5.79
CA ARG A 482 20.45 18.65 -5.64
C ARG A 482 20.10 19.53 -6.86
N HIS A 483 20.88 19.55 -7.95
CA HIS A 483 20.81 20.58 -8.98
C HIS A 483 20.14 20.17 -10.32
N GLU A 484 19.77 18.91 -10.51
CA GLU A 484 19.24 18.44 -11.82
C GLU A 484 17.71 18.22 -11.87
N LEU A 485 17.04 18.10 -10.73
CA LEU A 485 15.56 18.10 -10.64
C LEU A 485 14.96 19.49 -10.39
N VAL A 486 15.81 20.44 -10.00
CA VAL A 486 15.47 21.86 -9.79
C VAL A 486 15.05 22.56 -11.09
N PRO A 487 15.67 22.33 -12.27
CA PRO A 487 15.22 22.95 -13.52
C PRO A 487 13.79 22.56 -13.92
N TRP A 488 13.32 21.37 -13.54
CA TRP A 488 11.98 20.88 -13.83
C TRP A 488 10.90 21.55 -12.96
N LEU A 489 11.23 21.86 -11.71
CA LEU A 489 10.37 22.57 -10.78
C LEU A 489 10.45 24.09 -10.96
N GLU A 490 11.62 24.63 -11.25
CA GLU A 490 11.83 26.06 -11.53
C GLU A 490 11.21 26.46 -12.89
N ALA A 491 11.17 25.58 -13.89
CA ALA A 491 10.40 25.82 -15.12
C ALA A 491 8.89 25.94 -14.83
N LEU A 492 8.35 25.09 -13.94
CA LEU A 492 6.93 25.12 -13.53
C LEU A 492 6.60 26.27 -12.56
N GLU A 493 7.52 26.66 -11.67
CA GLU A 493 7.30 27.73 -10.66
C GLU A 493 7.72 29.14 -11.16
N MET A 494 8.51 29.28 -12.24
CA MET A 494 8.90 30.58 -12.82
C MET A 494 8.17 30.99 -14.10
N GLU A 495 7.63 30.08 -14.93
CA GLU A 495 7.15 30.47 -16.27
C GLU A 495 5.76 31.12 -16.35
N VAL A 496 4.87 31.00 -15.36
CA VAL A 496 3.54 31.62 -15.49
C VAL A 496 3.47 33.02 -14.84
N GLY A 497 4.14 33.22 -13.70
CA GLY A 497 4.05 34.48 -12.95
C GLY A 497 5.13 35.52 -13.31
N ARG A 498 6.39 35.11 -13.48
CA ARG A 498 7.53 36.06 -13.64
C ARG A 498 7.91 36.32 -15.10
N VAL A 499 7.56 35.43 -16.02
CA VAL A 499 7.81 35.61 -17.46
C VAL A 499 6.79 36.56 -18.11
N ARG A 500 5.52 36.56 -17.66
CA ARG A 500 4.50 37.53 -18.09
C ARG A 500 4.90 38.98 -17.77
N ALA A 501 5.30 39.24 -16.52
CA ALA A 501 5.66 40.60 -16.06
C ALA A 501 7.03 41.13 -16.59
N ARG A 502 7.89 40.24 -17.11
CA ARG A 502 9.22 40.61 -17.66
C ARG A 502 9.27 40.62 -19.19
N LEU A 503 8.37 39.91 -19.89
CA LEU A 503 8.30 39.90 -21.36
C LEU A 503 7.24 40.84 -21.96
N GLU A 504 6.26 41.31 -21.19
CA GLU A 504 5.45 42.47 -21.60
C GLU A 504 6.30 43.75 -21.76
N ARG A 505 7.54 43.77 -21.21
CA ARG A 505 8.47 44.91 -21.29
C ARG A 505 9.64 44.76 -22.27
N ARG A 506 9.84 43.63 -22.97
CA ARG A 506 10.89 43.51 -24.02
C ARG A 506 10.38 42.78 -25.26
N ARG A 507 10.17 43.61 -26.30
CA ARG A 507 9.81 43.36 -27.71
C ARG A 507 9.99 41.92 -28.24
N GLY A 508 8.90 41.39 -28.82
CA GLY A 508 8.90 40.71 -30.12
C GLY A 508 9.34 39.23 -30.16
N LEU A 509 8.48 38.31 -29.72
CA LEU A 509 8.54 36.91 -30.16
C LEU A 509 7.35 36.65 -31.08
N SER A 510 7.59 36.25 -32.33
CA SER A 510 6.51 35.86 -33.25
C SER A 510 5.88 34.54 -32.81
N ASP A 511 4.57 34.40 -32.97
CA ASP A 511 3.76 33.21 -32.63
C ASP A 511 4.36 31.89 -33.13
N ARG A 512 5.02 31.94 -34.29
CA ARG A 512 5.70 30.79 -34.89
C ARG A 512 6.89 30.31 -34.06
N ARG A 513 7.68 31.23 -33.48
CA ARG A 513 8.80 30.92 -32.57
C ARG A 513 8.32 30.45 -31.20
N TRP A 514 7.17 30.96 -30.74
CA TRP A 514 6.56 30.51 -29.48
C TRP A 514 6.03 29.09 -29.57
N ARG A 515 5.28 28.76 -30.64
CA ARG A 515 4.84 27.39 -30.95
C ARG A 515 6.01 26.43 -31.15
N TRP A 516 7.11 26.93 -31.71
CA TRP A 516 8.37 26.18 -31.80
C TRP A 516 8.94 25.90 -30.41
N LYS A 517 9.14 26.92 -29.57
CA LYS A 517 9.68 26.76 -28.20
C LYS A 517 8.84 25.81 -27.33
N ILE A 518 7.52 25.87 -27.40
CA ILE A 518 6.63 24.95 -26.66
C ILE A 518 6.79 23.52 -27.18
N ARG A 519 6.79 23.30 -28.49
CA ARG A 519 7.02 21.97 -29.07
C ARG A 519 8.36 21.37 -28.62
N TRP A 520 9.41 22.19 -28.49
CA TRP A 520 10.71 21.75 -27.98
C TRP A 520 10.76 21.56 -26.46
N GLY A 521 9.97 22.31 -25.68
CA GLY A 521 9.87 22.15 -24.23
C GLY A 521 9.22 20.83 -23.80
N PHE A 522 8.25 20.33 -24.57
CA PHE A 522 7.55 19.06 -24.29
C PHE A 522 8.20 17.84 -24.95
N LEU A 523 9.15 18.05 -25.89
CA LEU A 523 9.83 16.97 -26.60
C LEU A 523 10.51 15.94 -25.66
N PRO A 524 11.14 16.32 -24.52
CA PRO A 524 11.71 15.35 -23.58
C PRO A 524 10.67 14.43 -22.94
N LEU A 525 9.45 14.91 -22.69
CA LEU A 525 8.36 14.11 -22.11
C LEU A 525 7.80 13.14 -23.12
N ILE A 526 7.54 13.63 -24.34
CA ILE A 526 7.06 12.81 -25.45
C ILE A 526 8.09 11.73 -25.77
N ALA A 527 9.38 12.09 -25.77
CA ALA A 527 10.48 11.15 -25.95
C ALA A 527 10.51 10.08 -24.87
N SER A 528 10.50 10.48 -23.60
CA SER A 528 10.57 9.55 -22.46
C SER A 528 9.36 8.61 -22.45
N LYS A 529 8.15 9.14 -22.69
CA LYS A 529 6.93 8.34 -22.84
C LYS A 529 7.04 7.34 -23.99
N THR A 530 7.46 7.79 -25.17
CA THR A 530 7.62 6.93 -26.35
C THR A 530 8.64 5.81 -26.10
N LEU A 531 9.74 6.11 -25.41
CA LEU A 531 10.75 5.12 -25.03
C LEU A 531 10.22 4.10 -24.03
N MET A 532 9.47 4.54 -23.01
CA MET A 532 8.85 3.65 -22.03
C MET A 532 7.78 2.77 -22.65
N ASP A 533 6.89 3.35 -23.48
CA ASP A 533 5.86 2.61 -24.19
C ASP A 533 6.47 1.57 -25.16
N ALA A 534 7.55 1.93 -25.87
CA ALA A 534 8.27 1.00 -26.72
C ALA A 534 8.95 -0.12 -25.94
N HIS A 535 9.60 0.20 -24.82
CA HIS A 535 10.22 -0.78 -23.94
C HIS A 535 9.18 -1.74 -23.34
N PHE A 536 8.02 -1.26 -22.90
CA PHE A 536 6.96 -2.10 -22.34
C PHE A 536 6.28 -2.96 -23.38
N ALA A 537 6.07 -2.42 -24.59
CA ALA A 537 5.60 -3.21 -25.73
C ALA A 537 6.62 -4.31 -26.11
N GLU A 538 7.92 -4.07 -25.99
CA GLU A 538 8.95 -5.09 -26.24
C GLU A 538 9.03 -6.13 -25.11
N ALA A 539 8.93 -5.70 -23.85
CA ALA A 539 8.86 -6.59 -22.71
C ALA A 539 7.63 -7.52 -22.80
N GLU A 540 6.50 -6.99 -23.25
CA GLU A 540 5.26 -7.73 -23.53
C GLU A 540 5.47 -8.79 -24.63
N LYS A 541 6.14 -8.45 -25.73
CA LYS A 541 6.50 -9.41 -26.82
C LYS A 541 7.35 -10.58 -26.33
N GLY A 542 8.24 -10.35 -25.37
CA GLY A 542 9.09 -11.40 -24.80
C GLY A 542 8.33 -12.45 -23.99
N TRP A 543 7.05 -12.20 -23.67
CA TRP A 543 6.24 -13.06 -22.81
C TRP A 543 4.99 -13.63 -23.49
N VAL A 544 4.44 -12.96 -24.51
CA VAL A 544 3.26 -13.39 -25.31
C VAL A 544 3.31 -12.68 -26.69
N ALA A 545 3.32 -13.39 -27.83
CA ALA A 545 3.08 -12.77 -29.16
C ALA A 545 1.55 -12.66 -29.42
N ARG A 546 0.92 -11.64 -30.05
CA ARG A 546 1.22 -10.59 -31.07
C ARG A 546 0.34 -9.31 -30.84
N PRO A 547 0.31 -8.24 -31.68
CA PRO A 547 1.28 -7.15 -31.85
C PRO A 547 0.70 -5.71 -31.70
N GLN A 548 1.48 -4.75 -31.19
CA GLN A 548 1.54 -3.38 -31.73
C GLN A 548 3.01 -2.93 -31.79
N GLN A 549 3.47 -2.45 -32.94
CA GLN A 549 4.81 -1.89 -33.09
C GLN A 549 4.84 -0.44 -32.61
N ALA A 550 5.26 -0.21 -31.37
CA ALA A 550 5.74 1.11 -30.98
C ALA A 550 7.14 1.33 -31.60
N ARG A 551 7.19 1.84 -32.83
CA ARG A 551 8.45 2.29 -33.44
C ARG A 551 8.79 3.67 -32.90
N VAL A 552 9.93 3.80 -32.23
CA VAL A 552 10.52 5.11 -31.91
C VAL A 552 10.80 5.84 -33.23
N PRO A 553 10.16 7.00 -33.51
CA PRO A 553 10.33 7.71 -34.78
C PRO A 553 11.79 8.05 -35.07
N PHE A 554 12.20 8.01 -36.35
CA PHE A 554 13.58 8.25 -36.77
C PHE A 554 14.13 9.61 -36.31
N ILE A 555 13.31 10.67 -36.41
CA ILE A 555 13.65 12.02 -35.93
C ILE A 555 13.93 12.02 -34.43
N LEU A 556 13.21 11.21 -33.66
CA LEU A 556 13.40 11.10 -32.22
C LEU A 556 14.70 10.37 -31.89
N LYS A 557 15.09 9.36 -32.68
CA LYS A 557 16.39 8.67 -32.53
C LYS A 557 17.57 9.63 -32.73
N ILE A 558 17.52 10.48 -33.76
CA ILE A 558 18.55 11.50 -34.02
C ILE A 558 18.62 12.49 -32.85
N TRP A 559 17.46 12.95 -32.36
CA TRP A 559 17.40 13.86 -31.23
C TRP A 559 17.94 13.24 -29.93
N LEU A 560 17.66 11.96 -29.68
CA LEU A 560 18.16 11.21 -28.52
C LEU A 560 19.68 10.99 -28.58
N LEU A 561 20.23 10.72 -29.77
CA LEU A 561 21.68 10.65 -29.98
C LEU A 561 22.33 12.01 -29.70
N TRP A 562 21.78 13.08 -30.25
CA TRP A 562 22.24 14.44 -29.98
C TRP A 562 22.13 14.83 -28.50
N ARG A 563 21.05 14.41 -27.81
CA ARG A 563 20.89 14.67 -26.37
C ARG A 563 21.80 13.84 -25.48
N SER A 564 22.10 12.61 -25.85
CA SER A 564 23.06 11.77 -25.13
C SER A 564 24.47 12.35 -25.20
N TRP A 565 24.79 13.07 -26.30
CA TRP A 565 26.06 13.78 -26.46
C TRP A 565 26.08 15.13 -25.73
N THR A 566 24.99 15.91 -25.80
CA THR A 566 24.96 17.28 -25.24
C THR A 566 24.54 17.37 -23.77
N GLN A 567 23.74 16.43 -23.26
CA GLN A 567 23.23 16.40 -21.88
C GLN A 567 23.08 14.95 -21.36
N PRO A 568 24.19 14.25 -21.12
CA PRO A 568 24.20 12.83 -20.75
C PRO A 568 23.47 12.51 -19.44
N GLN A 569 23.38 13.48 -18.51
CA GLN A 569 22.71 13.30 -17.21
C GLN A 569 21.20 13.55 -17.23
N SER A 570 20.64 14.04 -18.35
CA SER A 570 19.20 14.27 -18.45
C SER A 570 18.42 12.96 -18.31
N LEU A 571 17.24 13.01 -17.68
CA LEU A 571 16.39 11.82 -17.48
C LEU A 571 16.20 11.02 -18.77
N THR A 572 15.92 11.71 -19.88
CA THR A 572 15.68 11.08 -21.17
C THR A 572 16.95 10.43 -21.76
N ALA A 573 18.12 11.06 -21.60
CA ALA A 573 19.39 10.48 -22.03
C ALA A 573 19.81 9.29 -21.15
N ARG A 574 19.66 9.40 -19.82
CA ARG A 574 19.91 8.28 -18.89
C ARG A 574 18.95 7.12 -19.14
N LEU A 575 17.67 7.40 -19.38
CA LEU A 575 16.66 6.38 -19.71
C LEU A 575 16.99 5.70 -21.04
N TRP A 576 17.27 6.47 -22.09
CA TRP A 576 17.69 5.95 -23.41
C TRP A 576 18.96 5.11 -23.31
N GLY A 577 20.01 5.62 -22.67
CA GLY A 577 21.27 4.92 -22.48
C GLY A 577 21.12 3.64 -21.65
N SER A 578 20.30 3.67 -20.60
CA SER A 578 20.01 2.50 -19.77
C SER A 578 19.21 1.45 -20.52
N LEU A 579 18.22 1.86 -21.34
CA LEU A 579 17.44 0.96 -22.20
C LEU A 579 18.31 0.33 -23.29
N ALA A 580 19.20 1.11 -23.92
CA ALA A 580 20.12 0.63 -24.94
C ALA A 580 21.12 -0.37 -24.37
N ARG A 581 21.75 -0.05 -23.22
CA ARG A 581 22.63 -0.99 -22.51
C ARG A 581 21.90 -2.26 -22.11
N TYR A 582 20.72 -2.14 -21.50
CA TYR A 582 19.90 -3.28 -21.13
C TYR A 582 19.57 -4.20 -22.31
N GLY A 583 19.26 -3.62 -23.49
CA GLY A 583 19.00 -4.38 -24.71
C GLY A 583 20.22 -5.12 -25.27
N GLN A 584 21.44 -4.61 -25.02
CA GLN A 584 22.69 -5.22 -25.49
C GLN A 584 23.26 -6.24 -24.51
N THR A 585 23.22 -5.94 -23.20
CA THR A 585 23.93 -6.71 -22.16
C THR A 585 22.99 -7.51 -21.26
N GLY A 586 21.69 -7.20 -21.26
CA GLY A 586 20.73 -7.75 -20.30
C GLY A 586 20.85 -7.22 -18.86
N ASP A 587 21.83 -6.33 -18.57
CA ASP A 587 22.03 -5.72 -17.26
C ASP A 587 21.02 -4.59 -17.02
N ALA A 588 20.20 -4.75 -15.98
CA ALA A 588 19.12 -3.83 -15.64
C ALA A 588 19.48 -2.81 -14.56
N SER A 589 20.73 -2.79 -14.07
CA SER A 589 21.11 -2.01 -12.88
C SER A 589 20.84 -0.50 -13.03
N ASP A 590 21.26 0.09 -14.15
CA ASP A 590 20.99 1.51 -14.44
C ASP A 590 19.51 1.78 -14.73
N LEU A 591 18.83 0.84 -15.38
CA LEU A 591 17.42 0.99 -15.74
C LEU A 591 16.51 0.91 -14.50
N LYS A 592 16.82 0.01 -13.57
CA LYS A 592 16.20 -0.06 -12.23
C LYS A 592 16.42 1.25 -11.48
N ARG A 593 17.61 1.86 -11.63
CA ARG A 593 17.92 3.13 -10.99
C ARG A 593 16.94 4.22 -11.48
N VAL A 594 16.87 4.40 -12.80
CA VAL A 594 15.98 5.39 -13.42
C VAL A 594 14.50 5.17 -13.04
N PHE A 595 13.99 3.94 -13.09
CA PHE A 595 12.58 3.69 -12.77
C PHE A 595 12.25 3.84 -11.28
N ASN A 596 13.17 3.49 -10.39
CA ASN A 596 12.96 3.70 -8.95
C ASN A 596 12.88 5.19 -8.61
N GLU A 597 13.74 6.03 -9.19
CA GLU A 597 13.65 7.49 -9.03
C GLU A 597 12.28 8.04 -9.47
N LEU A 598 11.76 7.58 -10.61
CA LEU A 598 10.44 7.98 -11.10
C LEU A 598 9.31 7.53 -10.15
N SER A 599 9.41 6.32 -9.61
CA SER A 599 8.38 5.73 -8.73
C SER A 599 8.18 6.49 -7.41
N VAL A 600 9.24 7.06 -6.86
CA VAL A 600 9.22 7.77 -5.56
C VAL A 600 9.05 9.28 -5.73
N LEU A 601 9.19 9.79 -6.96
CA LEU A 601 9.06 11.22 -7.28
C LEU A 601 7.76 11.85 -6.74
N PRO A 602 6.58 11.21 -6.82
CA PRO A 602 5.35 11.83 -6.30
C PRO A 602 5.39 12.13 -4.80
N LEU A 603 5.99 11.21 -4.04
CA LEU A 603 6.11 11.34 -2.60
C LEU A 603 7.09 12.46 -2.24
N VAL A 604 8.26 12.46 -2.87
CA VAL A 604 9.30 13.48 -2.68
C VAL A 604 8.77 14.88 -3.01
N MET A 605 8.01 15.01 -4.10
CA MET A 605 7.43 16.29 -4.53
C MET A 605 6.40 16.81 -3.52
N ARG A 606 5.49 15.95 -3.07
CA ARG A 606 4.46 16.31 -2.07
C ARG A 606 5.07 16.73 -0.73
N GLU A 607 6.12 16.04 -0.30
CA GLU A 607 6.79 16.31 0.96
C GLU A 607 7.58 17.63 0.91
N ARG A 608 8.26 17.88 -0.22
CA ARG A 608 9.11 19.07 -0.40
C ARG A 608 8.32 20.35 -0.68
N HIS A 609 7.16 20.26 -1.33
CA HIS A 609 6.38 21.42 -1.77
C HIS A 609 5.05 21.61 -1.03
N ARG A 610 4.82 20.94 0.12
CA ARG A 610 3.67 21.07 1.07
C ARG A 610 2.56 22.08 0.67
N GLY A 611 1.71 21.71 -0.28
CA GLY A 611 0.53 22.49 -0.69
C GLY A 611 0.74 23.58 -1.75
N ARG A 612 1.98 23.78 -2.24
CA ARG A 612 2.33 24.68 -3.35
C ARG A 612 2.25 24.02 -4.72
N ILE A 613 2.08 22.70 -4.78
CA ILE A 613 1.84 21.98 -6.03
C ILE A 613 0.37 22.20 -6.40
N PRO A 614 0.06 22.83 -7.55
CA PRO A 614 -1.30 22.97 -8.02
C PRO A 614 -1.98 21.60 -8.12
N VAL A 615 -3.25 21.50 -7.72
CA VAL A 615 -3.99 20.23 -7.69
C VAL A 615 -4.06 19.59 -9.08
N GLU A 616 -4.03 20.41 -10.11
CA GLU A 616 -4.02 20.09 -11.54
C GLU A 616 -2.72 19.37 -11.98
N VAL A 617 -1.63 19.54 -11.23
CA VAL A 617 -0.31 18.94 -11.53
C VAL A 617 -0.15 17.58 -10.82
N LEU A 618 -0.93 17.31 -9.77
CA LEU A 618 -0.86 16.05 -9.02
C LEU A 618 -1.10 14.79 -9.88
N PRO A 619 -2.05 14.76 -10.83
CA PRO A 619 -2.24 13.61 -11.71
C PRO A 619 -1.03 13.31 -12.59
N TRP A 620 -0.33 14.35 -13.06
CA TRP A 620 0.89 14.22 -13.86
C TRP A 620 2.05 13.65 -13.05
N ILE A 621 2.23 14.19 -11.84
CA ILE A 621 3.26 13.72 -10.91
C ILE A 621 3.01 12.25 -10.56
N ASP A 622 1.78 11.88 -10.19
CA ASP A 622 1.42 10.49 -9.88
C ASP A 622 1.65 9.54 -11.06
N ARG A 623 1.40 10.00 -12.28
CA ARG A 623 1.63 9.22 -13.50
C ARG A 623 3.10 8.93 -13.73
N VAL A 624 4.00 9.88 -13.44
CA VAL A 624 5.45 9.62 -13.46
C VAL A 624 5.81 8.52 -12.45
N GLY A 625 5.17 8.53 -11.29
CA GLY A 625 5.22 7.44 -10.31
C GLY A 625 4.79 6.09 -10.88
N ASP A 626 3.64 6.05 -11.54
CA ASP A 626 3.09 4.84 -12.17
C ASP A 626 4.00 4.30 -13.29
N TYR A 627 4.61 5.17 -14.12
CA TYR A 627 5.61 4.78 -15.12
C TYR A 627 6.87 4.16 -14.48
N GLY A 628 7.35 4.73 -13.37
CA GLY A 628 8.46 4.16 -12.61
C GLY A 628 8.14 2.79 -12.02
N LEU A 629 6.95 2.65 -11.41
CA LEU A 629 6.49 1.37 -10.87
C LEU A 629 6.30 0.31 -11.95
N LEU A 630 5.75 0.70 -13.11
CA LEU A 630 5.56 -0.20 -14.25
C LEU A 630 6.90 -0.68 -14.79
N GLY A 631 7.89 0.21 -14.91
CA GLY A 631 9.24 -0.15 -15.35
C GLY A 631 9.98 -1.09 -14.40
N LEU A 632 9.89 -0.87 -13.09
CA LEU A 632 10.44 -1.80 -12.10
C LEU A 632 9.79 -3.18 -12.19
N LYS A 633 8.48 -3.24 -12.40
CA LYS A 633 7.75 -4.51 -12.61
C LYS A 633 8.14 -5.18 -13.93
N SER A 634 8.33 -4.42 -15.03
CA SER A 634 8.79 -4.94 -16.32
C SER A 634 10.17 -5.61 -16.21
N ILE A 635 11.12 -4.97 -15.52
CA ILE A 635 12.45 -5.52 -15.32
C ILE A 635 12.40 -6.78 -14.45
N ARG A 636 11.61 -6.74 -13.37
CA ARG A 636 11.41 -7.89 -12.49
C ARG A 636 10.89 -9.09 -13.28
N LEU A 637 9.84 -8.90 -14.07
CA LEU A 637 9.29 -9.94 -14.94
C LEU A 637 10.30 -10.47 -15.96
N ALA A 638 11.11 -9.58 -16.56
CA ALA A 638 12.13 -9.97 -17.53
C ALA A 638 13.27 -10.79 -16.90
N ALA A 639 13.65 -10.47 -15.67
CA ALA A 639 14.68 -11.20 -14.93
C ALA A 639 14.19 -12.59 -14.51
N LEU A 640 12.95 -12.67 -14.02
CA LEU A 640 12.30 -13.90 -13.63
C LEU A 640 12.13 -14.87 -14.83
N TYR A 641 11.74 -14.34 -15.99
CA TYR A 641 11.66 -15.10 -17.24
C TYR A 641 13.02 -15.70 -17.65
N ARG A 642 14.10 -14.92 -17.55
CA ARG A 642 15.46 -15.39 -17.87
C ARG A 642 15.99 -16.46 -16.92
N GLN A 643 15.44 -16.56 -15.71
CA GLN A 643 15.83 -17.56 -14.71
C GLN A 643 15.01 -18.86 -14.84
N GLY A 644 14.13 -18.98 -15.84
CA GLY A 644 13.30 -20.17 -16.03
C GLY A 644 12.27 -20.41 -14.92
N ILE A 645 12.05 -19.42 -14.05
CA ILE A 645 11.09 -19.50 -12.96
C ILE A 645 9.70 -19.32 -13.60
N GLY A 646 8.94 -20.40 -13.69
CA GLY A 646 7.61 -20.41 -14.30
C GLY A 646 6.52 -20.40 -13.23
N ALA A 647 5.88 -19.24 -13.00
CA ALA A 647 4.49 -19.04 -12.50
C ALA A 647 4.23 -17.61 -11.97
N HIS A 648 4.58 -16.57 -12.74
CA HIS A 648 4.44 -15.15 -12.32
C HIS A 648 3.07 -14.53 -12.53
N TRP A 649 1.97 -15.27 -12.29
CA TRP A 649 0.63 -14.76 -12.57
C TRP A 649 0.31 -13.49 -11.78
N VAL A 650 0.74 -13.38 -10.53
CA VAL A 650 0.51 -12.20 -9.69
C VAL A 650 1.30 -10.99 -10.21
N GLU A 651 2.61 -11.13 -10.49
CA GLU A 651 3.42 -10.05 -11.04
C GLU A 651 2.96 -9.63 -12.44
N ARG A 652 2.55 -10.58 -13.29
CA ARG A 652 2.00 -10.29 -14.62
C ARG A 652 0.64 -9.62 -14.53
N ARG A 653 -0.23 -10.05 -13.61
CA ARG A 653 -1.52 -9.40 -13.35
C ARG A 653 -1.33 -7.99 -12.81
N ASP A 654 -0.45 -7.80 -11.85
CA ASP A 654 -0.16 -6.47 -11.30
C ASP A 654 0.50 -5.56 -12.33
N TRP A 655 1.39 -6.11 -13.17
CA TRP A 655 1.98 -5.40 -14.29
C TRP A 655 0.90 -5.05 -15.32
N ALA A 656 -0.01 -5.97 -15.66
CA ALA A 656 -1.10 -5.75 -16.60
C ALA A 656 -2.10 -4.72 -16.09
N LEU A 657 -2.50 -4.79 -14.81
CA LEU A 657 -3.38 -3.79 -14.19
C LEU A 657 -2.73 -2.40 -14.14
N LEU A 658 -1.42 -2.34 -13.89
CA LEU A 658 -0.68 -1.08 -13.92
C LEU A 658 -0.45 -0.58 -15.35
N ARG A 659 -0.23 -1.50 -16.30
CA ARG A 659 -0.10 -1.22 -17.73
C ARG A 659 -1.41 -0.70 -18.29
N GLU A 660 -2.52 -1.33 -17.95
CA GLU A 660 -3.87 -0.87 -18.21
C GLU A 660 -4.08 0.49 -17.58
N ARG A 661 -3.73 0.73 -16.31
CA ARG A 661 -3.85 2.08 -15.71
C ARG A 661 -3.03 3.15 -16.45
N VAL A 662 -1.83 2.81 -16.88
CA VAL A 662 -0.95 3.69 -17.68
C VAL A 662 -1.53 3.89 -19.09
N ALA A 663 -2.24 2.89 -19.65
CA ALA A 663 -2.83 2.91 -20.98
C ALA A 663 -4.29 3.42 -21.05
N SER A 664 -5.07 3.26 -19.98
CA SER A 664 -6.52 3.49 -19.87
C SER A 664 -6.80 4.96 -19.62
N GLY A 665 -6.19 5.84 -20.41
CA GLY A 665 -6.18 7.28 -20.20
C GLY A 665 -7.53 7.85 -19.77
N ASN A 666 -7.63 8.26 -18.51
CA ASN A 666 -8.76 9.07 -18.05
C ASN A 666 -8.48 10.54 -18.41
N GLY A 667 -8.79 10.92 -19.65
CA GLY A 667 -9.33 12.21 -20.13
C GLY A 667 -8.98 13.56 -19.49
N LEU A 668 -7.87 13.72 -18.78
CA LEU A 668 -7.47 14.98 -18.11
C LEU A 668 -6.09 15.52 -18.52
N GLU A 669 -5.44 14.93 -19.55
CA GLU A 669 -4.12 15.40 -20.02
C GLU A 669 -4.15 16.57 -20.99
N MET A 670 -5.30 17.21 -21.15
CA MET A 670 -5.32 18.54 -21.71
C MET A 670 -5.94 19.39 -20.62
N ALA A 671 -5.21 20.40 -20.13
CA ALA A 671 -5.85 21.50 -19.42
C ALA A 671 -7.14 21.82 -20.19
N LEU A 672 -8.24 22.14 -19.53
CA LEU A 672 -9.52 22.37 -20.20
C LEU A 672 -9.36 23.28 -21.45
N GLU A 673 -8.46 24.26 -21.33
CA GLU A 673 -7.92 25.09 -22.42
C GLU A 673 -7.25 24.31 -23.56
N THR A 674 -6.31 23.40 -23.29
CA THR A 674 -5.64 22.62 -24.33
C THR A 674 -6.62 21.74 -25.12
N LYS A 675 -7.68 21.23 -24.47
CA LYS A 675 -8.77 20.49 -25.14
C LYS A 675 -9.61 21.40 -26.01
N HIS A 676 -10.06 22.51 -25.44
CA HIS A 676 -10.75 23.53 -26.19
C HIS A 676 -9.95 24.02 -27.41
N HIS A 677 -8.63 24.21 -27.26
CA HIS A 677 -7.76 24.71 -28.32
C HIS A 677 -7.51 23.69 -29.42
N LEU A 678 -7.39 22.40 -29.10
CA LEU A 678 -7.24 21.35 -30.09
C LEU A 678 -8.55 21.06 -30.82
N ASP A 679 -9.69 21.14 -30.13
CA ASP A 679 -11.01 21.02 -30.75
C ASP A 679 -11.34 22.26 -31.63
N ALA A 680 -11.00 23.47 -31.18
CA ALA A 680 -11.11 24.69 -31.97
C ALA A 680 -10.22 24.64 -33.21
N PHE A 681 -8.98 24.15 -33.06
CA PHE A 681 -8.06 23.92 -34.18
C PHE A 681 -8.58 22.85 -35.15
N GLY A 682 -9.13 21.75 -34.63
CA GLY A 682 -9.73 20.68 -35.45
C GLY A 682 -10.90 21.20 -36.27
N ARG A 683 -11.83 21.95 -35.65
CA ARG A 683 -12.96 22.59 -36.34
C ARG A 683 -12.48 23.55 -37.43
N TRP A 684 -11.55 24.45 -37.10
CA TRP A 684 -10.97 25.39 -38.07
C TRP A 684 -10.25 24.70 -39.23
N ALA A 685 -9.50 23.63 -38.94
CA ALA A 685 -8.75 22.89 -39.96
C ALA A 685 -9.67 22.09 -40.90
N LEU A 686 -10.88 21.76 -40.47
CA LEU A 686 -11.90 21.05 -41.25
C LEU A 686 -12.86 21.99 -41.99
N THR A 687 -12.92 23.28 -41.63
CA THR A 687 -13.66 24.30 -42.41
C THR A 687 -13.04 24.45 -43.80
N PRO A 688 -13.81 24.63 -44.90
CA PRO A 688 -13.26 24.93 -46.23
C PRO A 688 -12.40 26.19 -46.21
N ALA A 689 -11.31 26.22 -46.99
CA ALA A 689 -10.30 27.28 -46.91
C ALA A 689 -10.85 28.70 -47.18
N ALA A 690 -11.92 28.82 -47.98
CA ALA A 690 -12.59 30.09 -48.27
C ALA A 690 -13.34 30.68 -47.06
N ASP A 691 -13.77 29.83 -46.13
CA ASP A 691 -14.60 30.20 -44.97
C ASP A 691 -13.84 30.17 -43.64
N ARG A 692 -12.53 29.90 -43.69
CA ARG A 692 -11.67 29.89 -42.50
C ARG A 692 -11.41 31.32 -42.02
N SER A 693 -11.81 31.62 -40.79
CA SER A 693 -11.35 32.80 -40.06
C SER A 693 -9.82 32.89 -40.04
N ALA A 694 -9.26 34.09 -40.24
CA ALA A 694 -7.81 34.33 -40.15
C ALA A 694 -7.25 34.13 -38.72
N ARG A 695 -8.11 34.11 -37.70
CA ARG A 695 -7.73 33.88 -36.30
C ARG A 695 -8.49 32.69 -35.72
N LEU A 696 -7.79 31.86 -34.97
CA LEU A 696 -8.40 30.76 -34.23
C LEU A 696 -9.08 31.33 -32.99
N ASP A 697 -10.40 31.16 -32.86
CA ASP A 697 -11.10 31.58 -31.65
C ASP A 697 -10.81 30.60 -30.52
N LEU A 698 -10.08 31.09 -29.54
CA LEU A 698 -9.63 30.34 -28.36
C LEU A 698 -10.30 30.85 -27.08
N THR A 699 -11.28 31.76 -27.19
CA THR A 699 -12.01 32.23 -26.01
C THR A 699 -12.83 31.08 -25.42
N LEU A 700 -12.67 30.86 -24.12
CA LEU A 700 -13.48 29.88 -23.39
C LEU A 700 -14.92 30.43 -23.30
N PRO A 701 -15.96 29.60 -23.57
CA PRO A 701 -17.34 30.04 -23.42
C PRO A 701 -17.59 30.56 -22.00
N VAL A 702 -18.23 31.73 -21.90
CA VAL A 702 -18.53 32.37 -20.60
C VAL A 702 -19.56 31.55 -19.80
N ASN A 703 -20.28 30.65 -20.44
CA ASN A 703 -21.26 29.77 -19.83
C ASN A 703 -20.66 28.39 -19.49
N PRO A 704 -20.60 27.99 -18.20
CA PRO A 704 -20.08 26.70 -17.77
C PRO A 704 -20.87 25.49 -18.27
N ALA A 705 -22.11 25.67 -18.73
CA ALA A 705 -22.94 24.59 -19.27
C ALA A 705 -22.52 24.16 -20.69
N ASP A 706 -21.90 25.04 -21.47
CA ASP A 706 -21.41 24.74 -22.82
C ASP A 706 -19.98 24.14 -22.80
N VAL A 707 -19.30 24.26 -21.65
CA VAL A 707 -17.94 23.74 -21.38
C VAL A 707 -17.96 22.29 -20.86
N LEU A 708 -19.08 21.84 -20.29
CA LEU A 708 -19.29 20.50 -19.71
C LEU A 708 -20.07 19.59 -20.66
#